data_AF-A0A3G3K0U8-F1
#
_entry.id   AF-A0A3G3K0U8-F1
#
_cell.length_a   1.000
_cell.length_b   1.000
_cell.length_c   1.000
_cell.angle_alpha   90.00
_cell.angle_beta   90.00
_cell.angle_gamma   90.00
#
_symmetry.space_group_name_H-M   'P 1'
#
loop_
_entity.id
_entity.type
_entity.pdbx_description
1 polymer ?
#
loop_
_entity_poly.entity_id
_entity_poly.type
_entity_poly.pdbx_seq_one_letter_code
_entity_poly.pdbx_strand_id
1 'polypeptide(L)'
;MKTRLSKNQMFSFFAKLEENRKVRIALIVIYVVLALLICLHIGLFRIIYSDFFPIDGDFQNFNGYRRLFAGQIPFKDFDYYLGLGPLYSNAGLLLLLGGNFTASLFATNFLTSFMLLISIYVVSRSNRRSPRTSLILTVLFLMMGCGMLPYFPAFSFLAYIVPGNSDRMVRAFLPFLVVFVAFLAQRPPVKGWADAIRGKIKHPVWISVLRGAMLGGCIPWSNDYGLSAFLAGFILYCALKVRWNWKSLLHPIVFIAGGLAGCFIMANVLTLGHFWNWFSYNFLGVASEQFWYYDTSPSVKLLTVHDIPFNSSIALGLVFMGYLLLKIYRAKHTREDLYLLFMLLTTLIAGYAYAFGSSKAGLFIPLQLVLFVSIVSKITVFRKRLAMDAILVAISLALIIPPIYSTLEQMNDTREVYVPQLHGYLKSYGPELQSVSQGLLQGKKVFSTYASALEVMMNQYQPSGIDYIIHVLGDDNRERYMRSLEESKPDFVTTVREDFNFYEIWAKRANWFFYREILQKYEPVALTPYSVIWKPLQTPATVQAKATVTMNRLAGNRVQFQVTVPDSQLSHVIVELDISYSSIWNANRIKGLGIKKIVSIYDGWSKEWNGQVGSYNVPESKQHLKIPVRIVNGTGEATLQSLPADLTRMDVTHSEISGMMRDVDYYDLDKFKADEYFQAANLTDANWMNGLKSDEDVLLMPNKPDVAYKIKNAKFIVAENGKKYPIDQVQMVDQNWIHILINQPVRADLEYPHKLKFVDK
;
A
#
# COMPACT_ATOMS: atom_id res chain seq x y z
N MET A 1 30.66 44.86 -40.41
CA MET A 1 31.35 45.18 -39.15
C MET A 1 30.53 44.66 -37.97
N LYS A 2 30.84 43.46 -37.44
CA LYS A 2 30.19 42.91 -36.25
C LYS A 2 30.94 43.44 -35.02
N THR A 3 30.39 44.44 -34.33
CA THR A 3 30.91 44.93 -33.06
C THR A 3 30.82 43.82 -32.00
N ARG A 4 31.95 43.15 -31.74
CA ARG A 4 32.12 42.29 -30.56
C ARG A 4 31.98 43.18 -29.32
N LEU A 5 30.89 42.99 -28.57
CA LEU A 5 30.72 43.61 -27.25
C LEU A 5 31.95 43.33 -26.39
N SER A 6 32.52 44.35 -25.76
CA SER A 6 33.61 44.16 -24.82
C SER A 6 33.12 43.31 -23.63
N LYS A 7 34.03 42.59 -22.97
CA LYS A 7 33.70 41.72 -21.82
C LYS A 7 32.88 42.49 -20.75
N ASN A 8 33.20 43.76 -20.52
CA ASN A 8 32.49 44.65 -19.60
C ASN A 8 31.09 45.06 -20.08
N GLN A 9 30.90 45.30 -21.38
CA GLN A 9 29.59 45.58 -21.97
C GLN A 9 28.66 44.35 -21.90
N MET A 10 29.23 43.15 -22.09
CA MET A 10 28.49 41.89 -21.96
C MET A 10 28.03 41.65 -20.50
N PHE A 11 28.90 41.89 -19.51
CA PHE A 11 28.54 41.82 -18.10
C PHE A 11 27.45 42.83 -17.70
N SER A 12 27.54 44.07 -18.18
CA SER A 12 26.53 45.12 -17.95
C SER A 12 25.16 44.77 -18.56
N PHE A 13 25.17 44.20 -19.78
CA PHE A 13 23.96 43.74 -20.45
C PHE A 13 23.25 42.61 -19.69
N PHE A 14 24.01 41.59 -19.23
CA PHE A 14 23.45 40.50 -18.42
C PHE A 14 22.91 40.99 -17.08
N ALA A 15 23.59 41.92 -16.41
CA ALA A 15 23.11 42.51 -15.16
C ALA A 15 21.77 43.25 -15.33
N LYS A 16 21.61 44.04 -16.41
CA LYS A 16 20.34 44.72 -16.73
C LYS A 16 19.21 43.76 -17.07
N LEU A 17 19.50 42.68 -17.79
CA LEU A 17 18.52 41.61 -18.08
C LEU A 17 18.09 40.87 -16.81
N GLU A 18 18.99 40.68 -15.86
CA GLU A 18 18.73 39.97 -14.61
C GLU A 18 17.77 40.75 -13.67
N GLU A 19 17.83 42.07 -13.73
CA GLU A 19 16.88 42.95 -13.05
C GLU A 19 15.50 42.97 -13.74
N ASN A 20 15.38 42.45 -14.96
CA ASN A 20 14.11 42.41 -15.66
C ASN A 20 13.13 41.43 -15.00
N ARG A 21 11.96 41.94 -14.60
CA ARG A 21 10.88 41.15 -13.99
C ARG A 21 10.42 40.00 -14.91
N LYS A 22 10.34 40.23 -16.23
CA LYS A 22 9.91 39.21 -17.21
C LYS A 22 10.89 38.04 -17.26
N VAL A 23 12.19 38.31 -17.25
CA VAL A 23 13.24 37.28 -17.22
C VAL A 23 13.15 36.44 -15.95
N ARG A 24 12.95 37.09 -14.80
CA ARG A 24 12.78 36.38 -13.52
C ARG A 24 11.55 35.47 -13.50
N ILE A 25 10.43 35.92 -14.08
CA ILE A 25 9.22 35.11 -14.21
C ILE A 25 9.47 33.94 -15.18
N ALA A 26 10.11 34.18 -16.32
CA ALA A 26 10.44 33.14 -17.29
C ALA A 26 11.32 32.04 -16.67
N LEU A 27 12.35 32.40 -15.90
CA LEU A 27 13.18 31.42 -15.18
C LEU A 27 12.38 30.60 -14.16
N ILE A 28 11.48 31.23 -13.41
CA ILE A 28 10.60 30.52 -12.48
C ILE A 28 9.73 29.51 -13.24
N VAL A 29 9.12 29.93 -14.35
CA VAL A 29 8.30 29.04 -15.21
C VAL A 29 9.14 27.88 -15.73
N ILE A 30 10.35 28.14 -16.22
CA ILE A 30 11.26 27.08 -16.71
C ILE A 30 11.55 26.05 -15.62
N TYR A 31 11.92 26.46 -14.41
CA TYR A 31 12.19 25.49 -13.34
C TYR A 31 10.93 24.74 -12.87
N VAL A 32 9.75 25.37 -12.91
CA VAL A 32 8.49 24.67 -12.67
C VAL A 32 8.26 23.61 -13.74
N VAL A 33 8.45 23.94 -15.02
CA VAL A 33 8.33 22.98 -16.12
C VAL A 33 9.32 21.82 -15.95
N LEU A 34 10.59 22.09 -15.62
CA LEU A 34 11.58 21.04 -15.37
C LEU A 34 11.15 20.10 -14.24
N ALA A 35 10.65 20.64 -13.13
CA ALA A 35 10.18 19.83 -12.01
C ALA A 35 8.95 18.99 -12.38
N LEU A 36 8.01 19.56 -13.15
CA LEU A 36 6.83 18.84 -13.65
C LEU A 36 7.18 17.76 -14.68
N LEU A 37 8.20 17.97 -15.52
CA LEU A 37 8.68 16.96 -16.45
C LEU A 37 9.24 15.74 -15.72
N ILE A 38 9.91 15.93 -14.56
CA ILE A 38 10.36 14.82 -13.72
C ILE A 38 9.16 14.05 -13.15
N CYS A 39 8.15 14.75 -12.61
CA CYS A 39 6.92 14.10 -12.12
C CYS A 39 6.19 13.33 -13.23
N LEU A 40 6.12 13.92 -14.42
CA LEU A 40 5.54 13.29 -15.62
C LEU A 40 6.30 12.03 -16.01
N HIS A 41 7.64 12.08 -16.03
CA HIS A 41 8.48 10.93 -16.31
C HIS A 41 8.17 9.75 -15.37
N ILE A 42 8.07 10.00 -14.07
CA ILE A 42 7.77 8.96 -13.07
C ILE A 42 6.39 8.33 -13.33
N GLY A 43 5.39 9.15 -13.62
CA GLY A 43 4.05 8.67 -13.98
C GLY A 43 4.05 7.82 -15.26
N LEU A 44 4.70 8.30 -16.32
CA LEU A 44 4.79 7.59 -17.60
C LEU A 44 5.58 6.28 -17.48
N PHE A 45 6.70 6.31 -16.75
CA PHE A 45 7.54 5.14 -16.53
C PHE A 45 6.76 4.03 -15.83
N ARG A 46 5.90 4.38 -14.86
CA ARG A 46 5.07 3.40 -14.15
C ARG A 46 4.09 2.64 -15.05
N ILE A 47 3.64 3.24 -16.16
CA ILE A 47 2.61 2.67 -17.04
C ILE A 47 3.17 2.02 -18.31
N ILE A 48 4.50 1.90 -18.46
CA ILE A 48 5.10 1.05 -19.50
C ILE A 48 4.48 -0.35 -19.38
N TYR A 49 4.52 -0.89 -18.15
CA TYR A 49 3.82 -2.09 -17.73
C TYR A 49 2.91 -1.80 -16.56
N SER A 50 1.66 -2.22 -16.67
CA SER A 50 0.67 -2.18 -15.59
C SER A 50 0.79 -3.39 -14.66
N ASP A 51 1.98 -4.00 -14.59
CA ASP A 51 2.29 -5.03 -13.61
C ASP A 51 2.02 -4.50 -12.21
N PHE A 52 1.60 -5.39 -11.33
CA PHE A 52 1.13 -5.07 -10.00
C PHE A 52 1.52 -6.16 -9.02
N PHE A 53 1.51 -5.79 -7.74
CA PHE A 53 1.66 -6.75 -6.66
C PHE A 53 0.31 -6.94 -5.95
N PRO A 54 -0.32 -8.13 -6.03
CA PRO A 54 -1.72 -8.33 -5.61
C PRO A 54 -2.00 -7.99 -4.14
N ILE A 55 -0.98 -8.12 -3.28
CA ILE A 55 -1.09 -7.93 -1.83
C ILE A 55 -0.53 -6.58 -1.34
N ASP A 56 -0.22 -5.64 -2.24
CA ASP A 56 0.34 -4.31 -1.92
C ASP A 56 -0.51 -3.15 -2.49
N GLY A 57 0.04 -1.94 -2.48
CA GLY A 57 -0.67 -0.67 -2.59
C GLY A 57 -1.44 -0.38 -3.88
N ASP A 58 -1.13 -1.04 -5.01
CA ASP A 58 -1.73 -0.70 -6.31
C ASP A 58 -3.26 -0.86 -6.29
N PHE A 59 -3.75 -2.04 -5.92
CA PHE A 59 -5.20 -2.30 -5.82
C PHE A 59 -5.80 -1.78 -4.51
N GLN A 60 -5.03 -1.66 -3.44
CA GLN A 60 -5.47 -0.99 -2.21
C GLN A 60 -5.93 0.44 -2.51
N ASN A 61 -5.17 1.14 -3.35
CA ASN A 61 -5.51 2.48 -3.82
C ASN A 61 -6.65 2.43 -4.84
N PHE A 62 -6.48 1.65 -5.92
CA PHE A 62 -7.42 1.67 -7.04
C PHE A 62 -8.83 1.26 -6.63
N ASN A 63 -8.99 0.26 -5.75
CA ASN A 63 -10.30 -0.19 -5.29
C ASN A 63 -11.10 0.94 -4.62
N GLY A 64 -10.47 1.75 -3.77
CA GLY A 64 -11.12 2.91 -3.18
C GLY A 64 -11.62 3.91 -4.24
N TYR A 65 -10.81 4.17 -5.27
CA TYR A 65 -11.17 5.10 -6.34
C TYR A 65 -12.30 4.59 -7.21
N ARG A 66 -12.24 3.32 -7.65
CA ARG A 66 -13.31 2.75 -8.48
C ARG A 66 -14.62 2.56 -7.72
N ARG A 67 -14.58 2.40 -6.39
CA ARG A 67 -15.79 2.40 -5.55
C ARG A 67 -16.41 3.79 -5.49
N LEU A 68 -15.60 4.83 -5.29
CA LEU A 68 -16.06 6.23 -5.38
C LEU A 68 -16.72 6.53 -6.73
N PHE A 69 -16.09 6.14 -7.84
CA PHE A 69 -16.63 6.38 -9.18
C PHE A 69 -17.90 5.58 -9.48
N ALA A 70 -18.09 4.44 -8.80
CA ALA A 70 -19.34 3.69 -8.84
C ALA A 70 -20.44 4.24 -7.91
N GLY A 71 -20.20 5.38 -7.24
CA GLY A 71 -21.18 6.03 -6.35
C GLY A 71 -21.25 5.42 -4.95
N GLN A 72 -20.31 4.55 -4.58
CA GLN A 72 -20.22 4.02 -3.21
C GLN A 72 -19.68 5.09 -2.26
N ILE A 73 -20.18 5.06 -1.02
CA ILE A 73 -19.91 6.06 0.02
C ILE A 73 -18.84 5.54 0.99
N PRO A 74 -17.73 6.29 1.20
CA PRO A 74 -16.69 5.91 2.15
C PRO A 74 -17.23 5.75 3.58
N PHE A 75 -16.78 4.69 4.25
CA PHE A 75 -17.19 4.26 5.59
C PHE A 75 -18.68 3.91 5.72
N LYS A 76 -19.40 3.78 4.61
CA LYS A 76 -20.73 3.17 4.58
C LYS A 76 -20.70 1.88 3.77
N ASP A 77 -20.24 2.00 2.53
CA ASP A 77 -20.20 0.91 1.55
C ASP A 77 -18.80 0.28 1.46
N PHE A 78 -17.76 1.03 1.85
CA PHE A 78 -16.38 0.53 1.93
C PHE A 78 -15.51 1.32 2.89
N ASP A 79 -14.52 0.66 3.50
CA ASP A 79 -13.53 1.32 4.35
C ASP A 79 -12.27 1.67 3.57
N TYR A 80 -11.61 2.76 3.97
CA TYR A 80 -10.35 3.20 3.33
C TYR A 80 -9.25 3.49 4.35
N TYR A 81 -8.40 2.48 4.56
CA TYR A 81 -7.37 2.45 5.61
C TYR A 81 -6.36 3.62 5.56
N LEU A 82 -6.05 4.15 4.37
CA LEU A 82 -5.01 5.18 4.21
C LEU A 82 -5.44 6.59 4.66
N GLY A 83 -6.75 6.82 4.80
CA GLY A 83 -7.37 8.10 5.12
C GLY A 83 -8.05 8.79 3.94
N LEU A 84 -8.93 9.76 4.23
CA LEU A 84 -9.74 10.43 3.22
C LEU A 84 -8.93 11.39 2.33
N GLY A 85 -7.79 11.89 2.82
CA GLY A 85 -6.87 12.73 2.05
C GLY A 85 -6.36 12.02 0.80
N PRO A 86 -5.60 10.90 0.94
CA PRO A 86 -5.15 10.10 -0.19
C PRO A 86 -6.29 9.64 -1.11
N LEU A 87 -7.44 9.27 -0.53
CA LEU A 87 -8.61 8.85 -1.30
C LEU A 87 -9.06 9.93 -2.30
N TYR A 88 -9.38 11.12 -1.80
CA TYR A 88 -9.94 12.19 -2.61
C TYR A 88 -8.90 12.90 -3.49
N SER A 89 -7.65 13.01 -3.04
CA SER A 89 -6.60 13.67 -3.84
C SER A 89 -6.25 12.87 -5.09
N ASN A 90 -6.13 11.55 -4.97
CA ASN A 90 -5.87 10.67 -6.11
C ASN A 90 -7.10 10.52 -7.01
N ALA A 91 -8.30 10.35 -6.42
CA ALA A 91 -9.55 10.27 -7.19
C ALA A 91 -9.78 11.53 -8.06
N GLY A 92 -9.45 12.72 -7.56
CA GLY A 92 -9.59 13.96 -8.33
C GLY A 92 -8.74 14.00 -9.61
N LEU A 93 -7.49 13.54 -9.55
CA LEU A 93 -6.64 13.44 -10.75
C LEU A 93 -7.10 12.29 -11.67
N LEU A 94 -7.45 11.15 -11.08
CA LEU A 94 -7.87 9.97 -11.83
C LEU A 94 -9.17 10.19 -12.61
N LEU A 95 -10.08 11.05 -12.11
CA LEU A 95 -11.28 11.47 -12.82
C LEU A 95 -10.95 12.12 -14.19
N LEU A 96 -9.84 12.85 -14.28
CA LEU A 96 -9.38 13.49 -15.52
C LEU A 96 -8.70 12.50 -16.48
N LEU A 97 -8.26 11.34 -15.98
CA LEU A 97 -7.46 10.35 -16.72
C LEU A 97 -8.27 9.11 -17.14
N GLY A 98 -9.59 9.11 -16.92
CA GLY A 98 -10.51 8.07 -17.42
C GLY A 98 -10.83 6.94 -16.45
N GLY A 99 -10.38 6.99 -15.19
CA GLY A 99 -10.92 6.11 -14.13
C GLY A 99 -10.51 4.63 -14.16
N ASN A 100 -9.54 4.22 -14.98
CA ASN A 100 -9.08 2.82 -15.09
C ASN A 100 -7.82 2.51 -14.26
N PHE A 101 -7.46 1.23 -14.18
CA PHE A 101 -6.35 0.75 -13.36
C PHE A 101 -5.01 1.35 -13.81
N THR A 102 -4.66 1.27 -15.09
CA THR A 102 -3.40 1.85 -15.62
C THR A 102 -3.30 3.35 -15.35
N ALA A 103 -4.39 4.10 -15.55
CA ALA A 103 -4.45 5.52 -15.23
C ALA A 103 -4.24 5.79 -13.73
N SER A 104 -4.69 4.89 -12.85
CA SER A 104 -4.46 5.02 -11.41
C SER A 104 -2.98 4.85 -11.03
N LEU A 105 -2.26 3.98 -11.72
CA LEU A 105 -0.81 3.79 -11.53
C LEU A 105 -0.04 5.05 -11.92
N PHE A 106 -0.39 5.66 -13.05
CA PHE A 106 0.13 6.97 -13.44
C PHE A 106 -0.21 8.03 -12.39
N ALA A 107 -1.49 8.15 -12.01
CA ALA A 107 -2.00 9.21 -11.14
C ALA A 107 -1.30 9.18 -9.77
N THR A 108 -1.20 8.01 -9.15
CA THR A 108 -0.54 7.83 -7.84
C THR A 108 0.94 8.18 -7.91
N ASN A 109 1.67 7.73 -8.94
CA ASN A 109 3.09 8.00 -9.09
C ASN A 109 3.39 9.47 -9.42
N PHE A 110 2.60 10.07 -10.30
CA PHE A 110 2.67 11.49 -10.60
C PHE A 110 2.34 12.34 -9.37
N LEU A 111 1.24 12.04 -8.67
CA LEU A 111 0.79 12.84 -7.54
C LEU A 111 1.76 12.74 -6.36
N THR A 112 2.31 11.56 -6.07
CA THR A 112 3.30 11.38 -5.02
C THR A 112 4.57 12.20 -5.28
N SER A 113 5.13 12.11 -6.49
CA SER A 113 6.30 12.92 -6.85
C SER A 113 5.99 14.42 -6.86
N PHE A 114 4.78 14.82 -7.28
CA PHE A 114 4.32 16.21 -7.24
C PHE A 114 4.13 16.74 -5.82
N MET A 115 3.63 15.92 -4.90
CA MET A 115 3.53 16.27 -3.48
C MET A 115 4.92 16.38 -2.84
N LEU A 116 5.88 15.53 -3.22
CA LEU A 116 7.27 15.67 -2.78
C LEU A 116 7.89 16.97 -3.31
N LEU A 117 7.66 17.32 -4.58
CA LEU A 117 8.08 18.59 -5.20
C LEU A 117 7.59 19.78 -4.36
N ILE A 118 6.29 19.84 -4.04
CA ILE A 118 5.73 20.93 -3.24
C ILE A 118 6.36 20.94 -1.84
N SER A 119 6.56 19.77 -1.23
CA SER A 119 7.14 19.64 0.11
C SER A 119 8.55 20.24 0.17
N ILE A 120 9.42 19.88 -0.77
CA ILE A 120 10.79 20.43 -0.86
C ILE A 120 10.75 21.94 -1.12
N TYR A 121 9.91 22.40 -2.05
CA TYR A 121 9.74 23.81 -2.37
C TYR A 121 9.32 24.61 -1.12
N VAL A 122 8.31 24.15 -0.40
CA VAL A 122 7.74 24.81 0.79
C VAL A 122 8.74 24.87 1.93
N VAL A 123 9.47 23.79 2.21
CA VAL A 123 10.52 23.79 3.24
C VAL A 123 11.62 24.78 2.87
N SER A 124 12.06 24.80 1.60
CA SER A 124 13.06 25.76 1.14
C SER A 124 12.58 27.21 1.23
N ARG A 125 11.32 27.49 0.85
CA ARG A 125 10.70 28.81 0.98
C ARG A 125 10.57 29.26 2.42
N SER A 126 10.25 28.34 3.33
CA SER A 126 10.20 28.58 4.78
C SER A 126 11.60 28.83 5.37
N ASN A 127 12.67 28.47 4.65
CA ASN A 127 14.03 28.90 4.99
C ASN A 127 14.40 30.30 4.46
N ARG A 128 13.38 31.07 4.00
CA ARG A 128 13.47 32.41 3.41
C ARG A 128 14.27 32.47 2.10
N ARG A 129 14.36 31.35 1.37
CA ARG A 129 15.00 31.32 0.05
C ARG A 129 14.09 31.89 -1.02
N SER A 130 14.66 32.53 -2.04
CA SER A 130 13.87 33.07 -3.14
C SER A 130 13.12 31.95 -3.90
N PRO A 131 11.96 32.24 -4.55
CA PRO A 131 11.26 31.25 -5.37
C PRO A 131 12.16 30.53 -6.38
N ARG A 132 13.04 31.28 -7.05
CA ARG A 132 14.06 30.74 -7.96
C ARG A 132 14.96 29.72 -7.26
N THR A 133 15.58 30.09 -6.14
CA THR A 133 16.48 29.20 -5.38
C THR A 133 15.77 27.94 -4.89
N SER A 134 14.54 28.09 -4.38
CA SER A 134 13.76 26.95 -3.91
C SER A 134 13.41 25.99 -5.04
N LEU A 135 13.08 26.49 -6.23
CA LEU A 135 12.82 25.65 -7.40
C LEU A 135 14.08 24.95 -7.90
N ILE A 136 15.23 25.62 -7.95
CA ILE A 136 16.51 24.98 -8.31
C ILE A 136 16.80 23.81 -7.36
N LEU A 137 16.69 24.03 -6.04
CA LEU A 137 16.88 22.98 -5.04
C LEU A 137 15.87 21.84 -5.23
N THR A 138 14.62 22.16 -5.53
CA THR A 138 13.57 21.18 -5.78
C THR A 138 13.93 20.29 -6.98
N VAL A 139 14.32 20.88 -8.11
CA VAL A 139 14.74 20.13 -9.31
C VAL A 139 15.95 19.25 -9.01
N LEU A 140 16.96 19.75 -8.28
CA LEU A 140 18.14 18.95 -7.90
C LEU A 140 17.79 17.75 -7.01
N PHE A 141 16.92 17.94 -6.01
CA PHE A 141 16.48 16.83 -5.16
C PHE A 141 15.63 15.82 -5.91
N LEU A 142 14.73 16.26 -6.80
CA LEU A 142 13.93 15.35 -7.62
C LEU A 142 14.81 14.54 -8.58
N MET A 143 15.78 15.16 -9.25
CA MET A 143 16.74 14.46 -10.12
C MET A 143 17.53 13.41 -9.34
N MET A 144 17.92 13.70 -8.09
CA MET A 144 18.56 12.72 -7.22
C MET A 144 17.62 11.57 -6.82
N GLY A 145 16.36 11.87 -6.52
CA GLY A 145 15.36 10.84 -6.19
C GLY A 145 15.02 9.91 -7.35
N CYS A 146 15.08 10.41 -8.59
CA CYS A 146 14.93 9.61 -9.80
C CYS A 146 16.21 8.91 -10.27
N GLY A 147 17.32 9.01 -9.52
CA GLY A 147 18.60 8.42 -9.93
C GLY A 147 19.32 9.11 -11.09
N MET A 148 18.87 10.30 -11.52
CA MET A 148 19.54 11.13 -12.53
C MET A 148 20.79 11.84 -11.97
N LEU A 149 20.89 11.94 -10.65
CA LEU A 149 22.06 12.42 -9.91
C LEU A 149 22.44 11.40 -8.82
N PRO A 150 23.72 11.39 -8.36
CA PRO A 150 24.17 10.48 -7.31
C PRO A 150 23.32 10.58 -6.03
N TYR A 151 22.86 9.44 -5.53
CA TYR A 151 22.10 9.33 -4.30
C TYR A 151 23.01 9.37 -3.06
N PHE A 152 22.60 10.13 -2.04
CA PHE A 152 23.27 10.16 -0.75
C PHE A 152 22.38 9.53 0.32
N PRO A 153 22.86 8.55 1.11
CA PRO A 153 22.06 7.89 2.14
C PRO A 153 21.42 8.83 3.17
N ALA A 154 22.03 10.00 3.42
CA ALA A 154 21.47 11.04 4.29
C ALA A 154 20.14 11.64 3.76
N PHE A 155 19.83 11.46 2.47
CA PHE A 155 18.60 11.91 1.83
C PHE A 155 17.64 10.76 1.54
N SER A 156 17.53 9.82 2.49
CA SER A 156 16.57 8.70 2.46
C SER A 156 15.11 9.11 2.22
N PHE A 157 14.74 10.35 2.54
CA PHE A 157 13.43 10.90 2.20
C PHE A 157 13.14 10.96 0.70
N LEU A 158 14.16 10.87 -0.17
CA LEU A 158 13.97 10.80 -1.61
C LEU A 158 13.33 9.47 -2.06
N ALA A 159 13.34 8.43 -1.22
CA ALA A 159 12.57 7.21 -1.48
C ALA A 159 11.05 7.46 -1.54
N TYR A 160 10.56 8.60 -1.02
CA TYR A 160 9.15 9.00 -1.05
C TYR A 160 8.75 9.66 -2.39
N ILE A 161 9.61 9.60 -3.41
CA ILE A 161 9.31 10.11 -4.75
C ILE A 161 8.30 9.24 -5.50
N VAL A 162 8.17 7.97 -5.10
CA VAL A 162 7.15 7.02 -5.56
C VAL A 162 6.22 6.65 -4.40
N PRO A 163 4.99 6.18 -4.66
CA PRO A 163 3.99 5.88 -3.61
C PRO A 163 4.52 4.88 -2.56
N GLY A 164 5.20 3.83 -3.03
CA GLY A 164 5.60 2.69 -2.22
C GLY A 164 4.42 2.08 -1.45
N ASN A 165 4.74 1.30 -0.41
CA ASN A 165 3.71 0.67 0.41
C ASN A 165 2.98 1.73 1.25
N SER A 166 1.65 1.74 1.16
CA SER A 166 0.75 2.63 1.92
C SER A 166 0.83 4.13 1.57
N ASP A 167 1.27 4.49 0.37
CA ASP A 167 1.21 5.86 -0.19
C ASP A 167 1.75 6.94 0.78
N ARG A 168 2.96 6.68 1.32
CA ARG A 168 3.46 7.36 2.53
C ARG A 168 3.61 8.86 2.36
N MET A 169 4.06 9.31 1.18
CA MET A 169 4.24 10.73 0.90
C MET A 169 2.90 11.47 0.87
N VAL A 170 1.87 10.88 0.25
CA VAL A 170 0.53 11.49 0.16
C VAL A 170 -0.08 11.61 1.55
N ARG A 171 0.04 10.57 2.39
CA ARG A 171 -0.35 10.64 3.80
C ARG A 171 0.41 11.72 4.57
N ALA A 172 1.72 11.88 4.32
CA ALA A 172 2.59 12.86 4.95
C ALA A 172 2.50 14.29 4.38
N PHE A 173 1.74 14.50 3.30
CA PHE A 173 1.74 15.77 2.57
C PHE A 173 1.04 16.91 3.32
N LEU A 174 0.11 16.59 4.22
CA LEU A 174 -0.75 17.56 4.91
C LEU A 174 -0.03 18.79 5.50
N PRO A 175 1.03 18.66 6.34
CA PRO A 175 1.72 19.83 6.89
C PRO A 175 2.30 20.75 5.81
N PHE A 176 2.77 20.19 4.69
CA PHE A 176 3.30 20.95 3.57
C PHE A 176 2.19 21.64 2.79
N LEU A 177 1.05 20.97 2.59
CA LEU A 177 -0.14 21.55 1.98
C LEU A 177 -0.66 22.76 2.76
N VAL A 178 -0.79 22.64 4.09
CA VAL A 178 -1.23 23.73 4.96
C VAL A 178 -0.32 24.94 4.83
N VAL A 179 1.00 24.73 4.84
CA VAL A 179 1.97 25.83 4.67
C VAL A 179 1.96 26.38 3.23
N PHE A 180 1.79 25.53 2.23
CA PHE A 180 1.69 25.96 0.82
C PHE A 180 0.49 26.90 0.62
N VAL A 181 -0.70 26.49 1.09
CA VAL A 181 -1.91 27.33 1.07
C VAL A 181 -1.68 28.61 1.86
N ALA A 182 -1.00 28.54 3.00
CA ALA A 182 -0.65 29.72 3.78
C ALA A 182 0.28 30.68 3.01
N PHE A 183 1.19 30.20 2.14
CA PHE A 183 1.95 31.07 1.24
C PHE A 183 1.10 31.69 0.14
N LEU A 184 0.16 30.95 -0.45
CA LEU A 184 -0.73 31.47 -1.50
C LEU A 184 -1.70 32.54 -0.95
N ALA A 185 -2.16 32.37 0.28
CA ALA A 185 -3.07 33.31 0.95
C ALA A 185 -2.40 34.64 1.35
N GLN A 186 -1.08 34.81 1.20
CA GLN A 186 -0.33 36.01 1.60
C GLN A 186 -0.50 37.22 0.67
N ARG A 187 -1.56 37.30 -0.15
CA ARG A 187 -1.89 38.53 -0.89
C ARG A 187 -2.05 39.70 0.10
N PRO A 188 -1.66 40.94 -0.27
CA PRO A 188 -1.69 42.04 0.68
C PRO A 188 -3.11 42.19 1.22
N PRO A 189 -3.30 42.21 2.55
CA PRO A 189 -4.63 42.33 3.10
C PRO A 189 -5.20 43.69 2.69
N VAL A 190 -6.47 43.73 2.33
CA VAL A 190 -7.27 44.95 2.44
C VAL A 190 -6.95 45.57 3.81
N LYS A 191 -6.57 46.85 3.86
CA LYS A 191 -5.92 47.53 5.01
C LYS A 191 -6.44 47.09 6.40
N GLY A 192 -7.75 46.84 6.56
CA GLY A 192 -8.34 46.37 7.82
C GLY A 192 -7.91 44.99 8.33
N TRP A 193 -7.61 44.02 7.46
CA TRP A 193 -7.14 42.68 7.88
C TRP A 193 -5.68 42.66 8.35
N ALA A 194 -4.85 43.57 7.81
CA ALA A 194 -3.46 43.68 8.19
C ALA A 194 -3.29 44.19 9.63
N ASP A 195 -4.22 45.03 10.10
CA ASP A 195 -4.22 45.58 11.45
C ASP A 195 -4.72 44.56 12.51
N ALA A 196 -5.63 43.66 12.11
CA ALA A 196 -6.04 42.51 12.92
C ALA A 196 -4.91 41.48 13.11
N ILE A 197 -4.04 41.32 12.10
CA ILE A 197 -2.86 40.42 12.15
C ILE A 197 -1.70 41.07 12.90
N ARG A 198 -1.54 42.41 12.86
CA ARG A 198 -0.48 43.16 13.55
C ARG A 198 -0.75 43.44 15.03
N GLY A 199 -1.80 42.86 15.61
CA GLY A 199 -2.05 42.91 17.05
C GLY A 199 -2.61 44.24 17.57
N LYS A 200 -3.15 45.10 16.70
CA LYS A 200 -3.81 46.35 17.13
C LYS A 200 -5.28 46.15 17.56
N ILE A 201 -5.87 44.99 17.30
CA ILE A 201 -7.23 44.63 17.71
C ILE A 201 -7.14 43.51 18.76
N LYS A 202 -7.87 43.64 19.89
CA LYS A 202 -8.07 42.54 20.85
C LYS A 202 -8.58 41.33 20.07
N HIS A 203 -7.78 40.26 19.95
CA HIS A 203 -8.17 39.08 19.16
C HIS A 203 -9.43 38.45 19.77
N PRO A 204 -10.60 38.53 19.11
CA PRO A 204 -11.81 37.96 19.66
C PRO A 204 -11.72 36.43 19.70
N VAL A 205 -12.40 35.85 20.70
CA VAL A 205 -12.42 34.40 20.98
C VAL A 205 -12.83 33.57 19.75
N TRP A 206 -13.72 34.08 18.90
CA TRP A 206 -14.16 33.39 17.68
C TRP A 206 -13.02 33.12 16.67
N ILE A 207 -11.95 33.93 16.65
CA ILE A 207 -10.79 33.64 15.77
C ILE A 207 -10.08 32.37 16.24
N SER A 208 -10.06 32.08 17.54
CA SER A 208 -9.53 30.83 18.08
C SER A 208 -10.37 29.64 17.62
N VAL A 209 -11.70 29.78 17.66
CA VAL A 209 -12.63 28.77 17.15
C VAL A 209 -12.38 28.49 15.67
N LEU A 210 -12.30 29.53 14.84
CA LEU A 210 -12.07 29.39 13.41
C LEU A 210 -10.74 28.70 13.09
N ARG A 211 -9.65 29.09 13.77
CA ARG A 211 -8.34 28.45 13.61
C ARG A 211 -8.36 26.99 14.05
N GLY A 212 -9.04 26.71 15.16
CA GLY A 212 -9.31 25.36 15.63
C GLY A 212 -10.04 24.56 14.55
N ALA A 213 -11.15 25.08 14.03
CA ALA A 213 -11.96 24.42 13.01
C ALA A 213 -11.21 24.14 11.71
N MET A 214 -10.39 25.08 11.24
CA MET A 214 -9.58 24.87 10.04
C MET A 214 -8.58 23.71 10.22
N LEU A 215 -7.86 23.65 11.35
CA LEU A 215 -6.91 22.57 11.61
C LEU A 215 -7.60 21.25 11.99
N GLY A 216 -8.74 21.33 12.69
CA GLY A 216 -9.56 20.17 13.02
C GLY A 216 -10.16 19.52 11.77
N GLY A 217 -10.54 20.32 10.77
CA GLY A 217 -10.94 19.83 9.46
C GLY A 217 -9.83 19.09 8.69
N CYS A 218 -8.57 19.18 9.13
CA CYS A 218 -7.49 18.38 8.56
C CYS A 218 -7.34 16.98 9.19
N ILE A 219 -8.01 16.70 10.32
CA ILE A 219 -7.92 15.40 11.02
C ILE A 219 -8.28 14.21 10.09
N PRO A 220 -9.31 14.28 9.23
CA PRO A 220 -9.65 13.16 8.36
C PRO A 220 -8.65 12.85 7.23
N TRP A 221 -7.60 13.68 7.05
CA TRP A 221 -6.62 13.49 5.97
C TRP A 221 -5.97 12.12 5.99
N SER A 222 -5.37 11.73 7.12
CA SER A 222 -4.74 10.43 7.34
C SER A 222 -4.62 10.15 8.84
N ASN A 223 -4.57 8.87 9.20
CA ASN A 223 -4.50 8.43 10.60
C ASN A 223 -3.23 8.94 11.31
N ASP A 224 -2.14 9.14 10.57
CA ASP A 224 -0.87 9.57 11.14
C ASP A 224 -0.71 11.09 11.19
N TYR A 225 -1.09 11.81 10.12
CA TYR A 225 -0.74 13.24 9.96
C TYR A 225 -1.89 14.19 10.29
N GLY A 226 -3.14 13.75 10.18
CA GLY A 226 -4.31 14.61 10.46
C GLY A 226 -4.33 15.11 11.89
N LEU A 227 -4.39 14.18 12.86
CA LEU A 227 -4.36 14.51 14.28
C LEU A 227 -3.03 15.17 14.69
N SER A 228 -1.91 14.72 14.12
CA SER A 228 -0.58 15.30 14.39
C SER A 228 -0.48 16.77 13.97
N ALA A 229 -1.07 17.14 12.82
CA ALA A 229 -1.11 18.53 12.36
C ALA A 229 -1.98 19.40 13.28
N PHE A 230 -3.12 18.88 13.73
CA PHE A 230 -3.98 19.57 14.69
C PHE A 230 -3.24 19.82 16.01
N LEU A 231 -2.59 18.79 16.57
CA LEU A 231 -1.80 18.90 17.81
C LEU A 231 -0.61 19.86 17.66
N ALA A 232 0.14 19.78 16.57
CA ALA A 232 1.23 20.71 16.28
C ALA A 232 0.74 22.17 16.20
N GLY A 233 -0.40 22.39 15.53
CA GLY A 233 -1.03 23.69 15.44
C GLY A 233 -1.53 24.21 16.80
N PHE A 234 -2.07 23.34 17.64
CA PHE A 234 -2.47 23.67 19.01
C PHE A 234 -1.27 24.06 19.89
N ILE A 235 -0.18 23.29 19.85
CA ILE A 235 1.06 23.60 20.58
C ILE A 235 1.59 24.97 20.15
N LEU A 236 1.66 25.22 18.84
CA LEU A 236 2.10 26.50 18.29
C LEU A 236 1.18 27.65 18.70
N TYR A 237 -0.14 27.41 18.69
CA TYR A 237 -1.14 28.37 19.13
C TYR A 237 -0.95 28.77 20.59
N CYS A 238 -0.75 27.78 21.47
CA CYS A 238 -0.46 27.99 22.88
C CYS A 238 0.85 28.76 23.09
N ALA A 239 1.93 28.39 22.40
CA ALA A 239 3.21 29.08 22.48
C ALA A 239 3.15 30.57 22.08
N LEU A 240 2.23 30.94 21.17
CA LEU A 240 2.04 32.32 20.72
C LEU A 240 1.11 33.15 21.62
N LYS A 241 0.18 32.51 22.34
CA LYS A 241 -0.90 33.19 23.05
C LYS A 241 -0.81 33.13 24.56
N VAL A 242 -0.21 32.09 25.13
CA VAL A 242 -0.20 31.87 26.57
C VAL A 242 0.95 32.67 27.19
N ARG A 243 0.68 33.94 27.50
CA ARG A 243 1.29 34.60 28.66
C ARG A 243 0.40 34.24 29.85
N TRP A 244 0.74 33.16 30.56
CA TRP A 244 -0.07 32.45 31.57
C TRP A 244 -0.89 33.38 32.50
N ASN A 245 -2.12 33.74 32.08
CA ASN A 245 -3.13 34.45 32.87
C ASN A 245 -4.44 33.66 32.74
N TRP A 246 -5.20 33.48 33.82
CA TRP A 246 -6.42 32.65 33.83
C TRP A 246 -7.45 33.08 32.76
N LYS A 247 -7.57 34.38 32.44
CA LYS A 247 -8.44 34.90 31.36
C LYS A 247 -8.01 34.45 29.95
N SER A 248 -6.76 34.00 29.79
CA SER A 248 -6.22 33.49 28.52
C SER A 248 -6.50 32.00 28.27
N LEU A 249 -6.97 31.26 29.28
CA LEU A 249 -7.28 29.82 29.19
C LEU A 249 -8.50 29.51 28.32
N LEU A 250 -9.41 30.47 28.15
CA LEU A 250 -10.57 30.32 27.26
C LEU A 250 -10.15 30.06 25.81
N HIS A 251 -9.07 30.70 25.34
CA HIS A 251 -8.63 30.62 23.95
C HIS A 251 -8.17 29.21 23.52
N PRO A 252 -7.32 28.50 24.28
CA PRO A 252 -7.04 27.08 24.04
C PRO A 252 -8.29 26.18 24.05
N ILE A 253 -9.21 26.40 25.00
CA ILE A 253 -10.43 25.58 25.11
C ILE A 253 -11.30 25.75 23.87
N VAL A 254 -11.59 26.98 23.46
CA VAL A 254 -12.42 27.24 22.28
C VAL A 254 -11.72 26.87 20.97
N PHE A 255 -10.38 26.83 20.95
CA PHE A 255 -9.63 26.27 19.83
C PHE A 255 -9.87 24.77 19.71
N ILE A 256 -9.83 24.02 20.82
CA ILE A 256 -10.13 22.58 20.83
C ILE A 256 -11.58 22.34 20.40
N ALA A 257 -12.53 23.10 20.96
CA ALA A 257 -13.94 23.00 20.56
C ALA A 257 -14.14 23.27 19.06
N GLY A 258 -13.49 24.31 18.53
CA GLY A 258 -13.43 24.58 17.10
C GLY A 258 -12.85 23.40 16.32
N GLY A 259 -11.76 22.81 16.81
CA GLY A 259 -11.13 21.63 16.22
C GLY A 259 -12.05 20.43 16.11
N LEU A 260 -12.76 20.09 17.19
CA LEU A 260 -13.74 19.00 17.19
C LEU A 260 -14.88 19.28 16.20
N ALA A 261 -15.40 20.51 16.17
CA ALA A 261 -16.43 20.91 15.21
C ALA A 261 -15.93 20.82 13.76
N GLY A 262 -14.70 21.29 13.48
CA GLY A 262 -14.10 21.21 12.16
C GLY A 262 -13.88 19.76 11.69
N CYS A 263 -13.42 18.90 12.58
CA CYS A 263 -13.28 17.46 12.32
C CYS A 263 -14.63 16.82 12.01
N PHE A 264 -15.63 17.07 12.85
CA PHE A 264 -16.98 16.55 12.66
C PHE A 264 -17.56 17.00 11.32
N ILE A 265 -17.51 18.30 11.01
CA ILE A 265 -18.02 18.84 9.73
C ILE A 265 -17.29 18.21 8.55
N MET A 266 -15.95 18.23 8.55
CA MET A 266 -15.20 17.73 7.40
C MET A 266 -15.40 16.23 7.19
N ALA A 267 -15.34 15.43 8.25
CA ALA A 267 -15.57 14.00 8.14
C ALA A 267 -17.00 13.71 7.63
N ASN A 268 -18.04 14.39 8.14
CA ASN A 268 -19.40 14.23 7.61
C ASN A 268 -19.52 14.62 6.14
N VAL A 269 -18.86 15.68 5.69
CA VAL A 269 -18.86 16.07 4.27
C VAL A 269 -18.20 14.99 3.42
N LEU A 270 -17.03 14.51 3.85
CA LEU A 270 -16.24 13.53 3.11
C LEU A 270 -16.79 12.10 3.18
N THR A 271 -17.68 11.80 4.13
CA THR A 271 -18.35 10.49 4.26
C THR A 271 -19.85 10.57 4.07
N LEU A 272 -20.38 11.68 3.55
CA LEU A 272 -21.81 11.92 3.32
C LEU A 272 -22.71 11.60 4.54
N GLY A 273 -22.26 11.99 5.73
CA GLY A 273 -22.99 11.81 7.00
C GLY A 273 -22.56 10.58 7.83
N HIS A 274 -21.63 9.76 7.34
CA HIS A 274 -21.19 8.54 8.02
C HIS A 274 -19.99 8.78 8.96
N PHE A 275 -20.06 9.83 9.79
CA PHE A 275 -18.99 10.18 10.73
C PHE A 275 -18.66 9.05 11.71
N TRP A 276 -19.67 8.42 12.30
CA TRP A 276 -19.46 7.41 13.35
C TRP A 276 -18.78 6.14 12.83
N ASN A 277 -19.08 5.73 11.59
CA ASN A 277 -18.41 4.59 10.98
C ASN A 277 -16.94 4.90 10.72
N TRP A 278 -16.64 6.08 10.19
CA TRP A 278 -15.26 6.56 10.00
C TRP A 278 -14.50 6.63 11.34
N PHE A 279 -15.13 7.18 12.36
CA PHE A 279 -14.54 7.31 13.69
C PHE A 279 -14.29 5.94 14.33
N SER A 280 -15.30 5.05 14.30
CA SER A 280 -15.20 3.70 14.85
C SER A 280 -14.08 2.91 14.16
N TYR A 281 -14.05 2.90 12.82
CA TYR A 281 -13.02 2.20 12.07
C TYR A 281 -11.61 2.69 12.44
N ASN A 282 -11.34 4.00 12.40
CA ASN A 282 -9.97 4.51 12.56
C ASN A 282 -9.52 4.62 14.02
N PHE A 283 -10.39 5.05 14.94
CA PHE A 283 -10.01 5.37 16.32
C PHE A 283 -10.38 4.29 17.33
N LEU A 284 -11.26 3.34 16.99
CA LEU A 284 -11.60 2.20 17.86
C LEU A 284 -11.05 0.88 17.30
N GLY A 285 -11.28 0.60 16.00
CA GLY A 285 -10.78 -0.62 15.34
C GLY A 285 -9.27 -0.56 15.10
N VAL A 286 -8.85 0.24 14.12
CA VAL A 286 -7.43 0.34 13.70
C VAL A 286 -6.53 0.68 14.89
N ALA A 287 -6.86 1.71 15.68
CA ALA A 287 -6.02 2.16 16.79
C ALA A 287 -5.84 1.12 17.92
N SER A 288 -6.80 0.21 18.13
CA SER A 288 -6.69 -0.82 19.18
C SER A 288 -5.87 -2.03 18.73
N GLU A 289 -5.79 -2.28 17.42
CA GLU A 289 -5.19 -3.51 16.90
C GLU A 289 -3.85 -3.33 16.20
N GLN A 290 -3.65 -2.19 15.52
CA GLN A 290 -2.48 -1.92 14.67
C GLN A 290 -1.14 -2.17 15.39
N PHE A 291 -1.10 -1.98 16.72
CA PHE A 291 0.11 -2.15 17.53
C PHE A 291 0.55 -3.61 17.64
N TRP A 292 -0.37 -4.53 17.92
CA TRP A 292 -0.02 -5.95 18.01
C TRP A 292 -0.08 -6.60 16.63
N TYR A 293 -1.05 -6.25 15.79
CA TYR A 293 -1.38 -6.97 14.55
C TYR A 293 -0.27 -6.94 13.48
N TYR A 294 0.20 -5.77 13.06
CA TYR A 294 1.25 -5.65 12.04
C TYR A 294 2.65 -5.81 12.61
N ASP A 295 3.63 -6.23 11.81
CA ASP A 295 5.06 -6.33 12.18
C ASP A 295 5.30 -7.24 13.41
N THR A 296 5.47 -8.53 13.16
CA THR A 296 5.41 -9.58 14.21
C THR A 296 6.65 -9.65 15.09
N SER A 297 7.77 -9.05 14.65
CA SER A 297 9.03 -9.14 15.38
C SER A 297 8.96 -8.35 16.70
N PRO A 298 9.32 -8.96 17.85
CA PRO A 298 9.43 -8.21 19.10
C PRO A 298 10.43 -7.06 19.03
N SER A 299 11.48 -7.23 18.21
CA SER A 299 12.58 -6.27 18.09
C SER A 299 12.15 -4.92 17.53
N VAL A 300 11.03 -4.85 16.81
CA VAL A 300 10.50 -3.63 16.20
C VAL A 300 9.42 -2.96 17.04
N LYS A 301 9.03 -3.54 18.18
CA LYS A 301 7.91 -3.04 19.00
C LYS A 301 8.41 -2.13 20.11
N LEU A 302 7.62 -1.10 20.42
CA LEU A 302 7.86 -0.21 21.56
C LEU A 302 7.22 -0.83 22.79
N LEU A 303 8.00 -1.59 23.56
CA LEU A 303 7.51 -2.30 24.75
C LEU A 303 8.02 -1.67 26.05
N THR A 304 9.21 -1.06 26.03
CA THR A 304 9.86 -0.42 27.18
C THR A 304 10.22 1.03 26.89
N VAL A 305 10.57 1.82 27.91
CA VAL A 305 11.09 3.20 27.73
C VAL A 305 12.34 3.23 26.86
N HIS A 306 13.17 2.18 26.90
CA HIS A 306 14.37 2.07 26.07
C HIS A 306 14.07 1.91 24.57
N ASP A 307 12.86 1.47 24.23
CA ASP A 307 12.42 1.34 22.84
C ASP A 307 11.94 2.66 22.23
N ILE A 308 11.82 3.74 23.01
CA ILE A 308 11.41 5.05 22.49
C ILE A 308 12.45 5.49 21.45
N PRO A 309 12.05 5.69 20.19
CA PRO A 309 13.01 5.98 19.13
C PRO A 309 13.69 7.32 19.38
N PHE A 310 15.02 7.28 19.39
CA PHE A 310 15.86 8.46 19.52
C PHE A 310 17.12 8.28 18.68
N ASN A 311 17.19 8.97 17.54
CA ASN A 311 18.34 8.96 16.64
C ASN A 311 18.87 10.37 16.42
N SER A 312 19.99 10.49 15.71
CA SER A 312 20.64 11.77 15.44
C SER A 312 19.72 12.77 14.71
N SER A 313 18.84 12.30 13.82
CA SER A 313 17.88 13.18 13.12
C SER A 313 16.83 13.74 14.08
N ILE A 314 16.32 12.92 15.00
CA ILE A 314 15.39 13.36 16.05
C ILE A 314 16.08 14.38 16.97
N ALA A 315 17.30 14.09 17.43
CA ALA A 315 18.07 14.99 18.28
C ALA A 315 18.31 16.35 17.61
N LEU A 316 18.79 16.35 16.36
CA LEU A 316 18.97 17.58 15.56
C LEU A 316 17.65 18.32 15.35
N GLY A 317 16.56 17.58 15.10
CA GLY A 317 15.21 18.14 14.99
C GLY A 317 14.76 18.86 16.25
N LEU A 318 14.96 18.25 17.42
CA LEU A 318 14.62 18.84 18.72
C LEU A 318 15.45 20.10 19.01
N VAL A 319 16.75 20.09 18.70
CA VAL A 319 17.59 21.29 18.82
C VAL A 319 17.08 22.40 17.90
N PHE A 320 16.73 22.07 16.66
CA PHE A 320 16.22 23.07 15.72
C PHE A 320 14.86 23.62 16.15
N MET A 321 13.95 22.77 16.62
CA MET A 321 12.67 23.20 17.20
C MET A 321 12.87 24.08 18.44
N GLY A 322 13.78 23.72 19.34
CA GLY A 322 14.14 24.52 20.51
C GLY A 322 14.65 25.91 20.12
N TYR A 323 15.49 26.01 19.09
CA TYR A 323 15.91 27.29 18.53
C TYR A 323 14.74 28.13 18.01
N LEU A 324 13.79 27.53 17.27
CA LEU A 324 12.61 28.23 16.75
C LEU A 324 11.67 28.67 17.89
N LEU A 325 11.45 27.83 18.89
CA LEU A 325 10.68 28.15 20.10
C LEU A 325 11.32 29.29 20.89
N LEU A 326 12.65 29.31 21.01
CA LEU A 326 13.38 30.41 21.66
C LEU A 326 13.18 31.73 20.91
N LYS A 327 13.11 31.72 19.57
CA LYS A 327 12.76 32.92 18.79
C LYS A 327 11.33 33.37 19.06
N ILE A 328 10.39 32.44 19.23
CA ILE A 328 9.00 32.76 19.61
C ILE A 328 8.97 33.43 20.97
N TYR A 329 9.59 32.80 21.98
CA TYR A 329 9.69 33.33 23.34
C TYR A 329 10.30 34.73 23.39
N ARG A 330 11.38 34.96 22.63
CA ARG A 330 12.05 36.26 22.50
C ARG A 330 11.31 37.26 21.61
N ALA A 331 10.15 36.91 21.06
CA ALA A 331 9.41 37.70 20.08
C ALA A 331 10.24 38.11 18.83
N LYS A 332 11.26 37.32 18.47
CA LYS A 332 12.14 37.51 17.29
C LYS A 332 11.82 36.54 16.14
N HIS A 333 10.69 35.83 16.23
CA HIS A 333 10.26 34.90 15.20
C HIS A 333 9.71 35.63 13.98
N THR A 334 9.86 35.04 12.80
CA THR A 334 9.12 35.43 11.59
C THR A 334 8.04 34.40 11.30
N ARG A 335 7.18 34.70 10.33
CA ARG A 335 6.14 33.76 9.88
C ARG A 335 6.73 32.45 9.36
N GLU A 336 7.83 32.54 8.63
CA GLU A 336 8.51 31.36 8.09
C GLU A 336 9.12 30.49 9.19
N ASP A 337 9.54 31.07 10.33
CA ASP A 337 9.95 30.27 11.49
C ASP A 337 8.76 29.47 12.07
N LEU A 338 7.56 30.06 12.07
CA LEU A 338 6.33 29.37 12.50
C LEU A 338 5.97 28.21 11.55
N TYR A 339 6.13 28.42 10.24
CA TYR A 339 5.90 27.36 9.25
C TYR A 339 6.88 26.20 9.40
N LEU A 340 8.17 26.48 9.57
CA LEU A 340 9.17 25.45 9.84
C LEU A 340 8.86 24.69 11.13
N LEU A 341 8.53 25.40 12.21
CA LEU A 341 8.20 24.78 13.48
C LEU A 341 6.93 23.91 13.37
N PHE A 342 5.91 24.36 12.65
CA PHE A 342 4.70 23.58 12.41
C PHE A 342 4.99 22.27 11.66
N MET A 343 5.79 22.31 10.58
CA MET A 343 6.17 21.11 9.83
C MET A 343 7.03 20.16 10.67
N LEU A 344 8.00 20.68 11.43
CA LEU A 344 8.85 19.88 12.32
C LEU A 344 8.03 19.21 13.44
N LEU A 345 7.14 19.96 14.10
CA LEU A 345 6.27 19.40 15.14
C LEU A 345 5.32 18.35 14.59
N THR A 346 4.67 18.62 13.45
CA THR A 346 3.71 17.68 12.84
C THR A 346 4.40 16.37 12.49
N THR A 347 5.56 16.43 11.82
CA THR A 347 6.31 15.24 11.40
C THR A 347 6.93 14.48 12.57
N LEU A 348 7.34 15.18 13.64
CA LEU A 348 7.79 14.53 14.89
C LEU A 348 6.64 13.80 15.59
N ILE A 349 5.50 14.47 15.77
CA ILE A 349 4.32 13.90 16.44
C ILE A 349 3.81 12.69 15.66
N ALA A 350 3.70 12.79 14.33
CA ALA A 350 3.30 11.66 13.49
C ALA A 350 4.28 10.49 13.59
N GLY A 351 5.59 10.77 13.60
CA GLY A 351 6.63 9.77 13.76
C GLY A 351 6.49 8.98 15.07
N TYR A 352 6.24 9.68 16.18
CA TYR A 352 6.00 9.04 17.48
C TYR A 352 4.63 8.38 17.58
N ALA A 353 3.56 8.97 17.04
CA ALA A 353 2.23 8.36 17.03
C ALA A 353 2.29 6.98 16.34
N TYR A 354 2.98 6.88 15.20
CA TYR A 354 3.23 5.61 14.54
C TYR A 354 4.10 4.66 15.37
N ALA A 355 5.14 5.16 16.04
CA ALA A 355 6.01 4.35 16.90
C ALA A 355 5.25 3.71 18.07
N PHE A 356 4.33 4.46 18.69
CA PHE A 356 3.45 3.94 19.75
C PHE A 356 2.31 3.07 19.23
N GLY A 357 1.83 3.33 18.01
CA GLY A 357 0.67 2.66 17.41
C GLY A 357 0.99 1.45 16.55
N SER A 358 2.24 1.25 16.11
CA SER A 358 2.59 0.19 15.14
C SER A 358 4.03 -0.33 15.29
N SER A 359 5.04 0.40 14.81
CA SER A 359 6.44 -0.06 14.78
C SER A 359 7.39 1.04 15.25
N LYS A 360 8.29 0.70 16.17
CA LYS A 360 9.18 1.63 16.90
C LYS A 360 10.13 2.40 15.98
N ALA A 361 10.38 1.92 14.76
CA ALA A 361 11.11 2.68 13.75
C ALA A 361 10.44 4.04 13.45
N GLY A 362 9.12 4.14 13.64
CA GLY A 362 8.34 5.37 13.45
C GLY A 362 8.27 5.82 11.99
N LEU A 363 7.50 6.89 11.75
CA LEU A 363 7.43 7.57 10.44
C LEU A 363 8.25 8.87 10.45
N PHE A 364 9.54 8.80 10.79
CA PHE A 364 10.41 9.99 10.89
C PHE A 364 11.01 10.46 9.54
N ILE A 365 10.73 9.78 8.43
CA ILE A 365 11.28 10.17 7.11
C ILE A 365 10.85 11.60 6.70
N PRO A 366 9.59 12.03 6.89
CA PRO A 366 9.22 13.42 6.62
C PRO A 366 9.87 14.45 7.56
N LEU A 367 10.23 14.07 8.79
CA LEU A 367 11.04 14.91 9.68
C LEU A 367 12.44 15.12 9.07
N GLN A 368 13.05 14.06 8.55
CA GLN A 368 14.34 14.13 7.84
C GLN A 368 14.25 15.03 6.60
N LEU A 369 13.16 14.95 5.83
CA LEU A 369 12.90 15.86 4.71
C LEU A 369 12.96 17.32 5.17
N VAL A 370 12.20 17.69 6.21
CA VAL A 370 12.16 19.08 6.70
C VAL A 370 13.55 19.52 7.19
N LEU A 371 14.28 18.65 7.89
CA LEU A 371 15.60 18.94 8.44
C LEU A 371 16.66 19.12 7.35
N PHE A 372 16.85 18.13 6.50
CA PHE A 372 17.91 18.14 5.50
C PHE A 372 17.67 19.16 4.40
N VAL A 373 16.42 19.34 3.94
CA VAL A 373 16.10 20.42 3.00
C VAL A 373 16.33 21.79 3.65
N SER A 374 16.10 21.94 4.96
CA SER A 374 16.43 23.19 5.67
C SER A 374 17.93 23.44 5.75
N ILE A 375 18.72 22.42 6.10
CA ILE A 375 20.19 22.51 6.17
C ILE A 375 20.75 22.90 4.80
N VAL A 376 20.39 22.15 3.74
CA VAL A 376 20.83 22.44 2.37
C VAL A 376 20.39 23.83 1.96
N SER A 377 19.13 24.20 2.22
CA SER A 377 18.64 25.56 1.95
C SER A 377 19.42 26.64 2.68
N LYS A 378 20.06 26.39 3.82
CA LYS A 378 20.89 27.38 4.53
C LYS A 378 22.29 27.52 3.94
N ILE A 379 22.93 26.40 3.60
CA ILE A 379 24.31 26.39 3.09
C ILE A 379 24.39 26.73 1.60
N THR A 380 23.33 26.47 0.82
CA THR A 380 23.36 26.74 -0.62
C THR A 380 23.25 28.24 -0.90
N VAL A 381 24.24 28.76 -1.65
CA VAL A 381 24.29 30.15 -2.12
C VAL A 381 24.35 30.17 -3.63
N PHE A 382 23.18 30.22 -4.28
CA PHE A 382 23.12 30.51 -5.71
C PHE A 382 23.24 32.01 -5.93
N ARG A 383 24.42 32.45 -6.41
CA ARG A 383 24.57 33.82 -6.91
C ARG A 383 23.58 34.02 -8.05
N LYS A 384 22.84 35.14 -8.03
CA LYS A 384 21.98 35.48 -9.15
C LYS A 384 22.90 35.86 -10.32
N ARG A 385 22.98 34.95 -11.30
CA ARG A 385 23.75 35.10 -12.55
C ARG A 385 23.00 34.36 -13.64
N LEU A 386 22.48 35.08 -14.63
CA LEU A 386 21.70 34.48 -15.71
C LEU A 386 22.46 33.35 -16.44
N ALA A 387 23.78 33.50 -16.63
CA ALA A 387 24.61 32.47 -17.25
C ALA A 387 24.62 31.14 -16.47
N MET A 388 24.59 31.20 -15.14
CA MET A 388 24.53 29.99 -14.31
C MET A 388 23.16 29.33 -14.42
N ASP A 389 22.07 30.10 -14.52
CA ASP A 389 20.74 29.53 -14.77
C ASP A 389 20.68 28.83 -16.12
N ALA A 390 21.24 29.44 -17.17
CA ALA A 390 21.29 28.85 -18.50
C ALA A 390 22.04 27.50 -18.49
N ILE A 391 23.19 27.43 -17.81
CA ILE A 391 23.95 26.18 -17.65
C ILE A 391 23.14 25.14 -16.86
N LEU A 392 22.54 25.53 -15.74
CA LEU A 392 21.74 24.62 -14.92
C LEU A 392 20.53 24.08 -15.67
N VAL A 393 19.84 24.93 -16.44
CA VAL A 393 18.71 24.53 -17.29
C VAL A 393 19.18 23.57 -18.39
N ALA A 394 20.29 23.88 -19.07
CA ALA A 394 20.84 23.02 -20.12
C ALA A 394 21.22 21.63 -19.57
N ILE A 395 21.91 21.57 -18.43
CA ILE A 395 22.26 20.30 -17.76
C ILE A 395 20.99 19.56 -17.33
N SER A 396 20.01 20.24 -16.74
CA SER A 396 18.77 19.61 -16.32
C SER A 396 18.01 19.02 -17.51
N LEU A 397 17.91 19.74 -18.63
CA LEU A 397 17.30 19.22 -19.85
C LEU A 397 18.06 18.00 -20.41
N ALA A 398 19.39 18.05 -20.43
CA ALA A 398 20.21 16.93 -20.88
C ALA A 398 20.03 15.66 -20.03
N LEU A 399 19.69 15.80 -18.74
CA LEU A 399 19.42 14.66 -17.85
C LEU A 399 17.96 14.20 -17.89
N ILE A 400 17.00 15.10 -18.07
CA ILE A 400 15.55 14.81 -18.00
C ILE A 400 15.00 14.28 -19.32
N ILE A 401 15.44 14.81 -20.46
CA ILE A 401 14.86 14.49 -21.77
C ILE A 401 15.15 13.04 -22.20
N PRO A 402 16.38 12.48 -22.09
CA PRO A 402 16.63 11.12 -22.56
C PRO A 402 15.79 10.03 -21.85
N PRO A 403 15.61 10.04 -20.51
CA PRO A 403 14.73 9.09 -19.83
C PRO A 403 13.26 9.20 -20.26
N ILE A 404 12.76 10.42 -20.50
CA ILE A 404 11.40 10.63 -21.00
C ILE A 404 11.27 10.05 -22.42
N TYR A 405 12.22 10.37 -23.30
CA TYR A 405 12.24 9.85 -24.66
C TYR A 405 12.24 8.33 -24.68
N SER A 406 13.13 7.69 -23.90
CA SER A 406 13.20 6.24 -23.78
C SER A 406 11.91 5.63 -23.21
N THR A 407 11.25 6.32 -22.27
CA THR A 407 9.94 5.88 -21.75
C THR A 407 8.86 5.91 -22.84
N LEU A 408 8.82 6.98 -23.64
CA LEU A 408 7.84 7.12 -24.73
C LEU A 408 8.10 6.10 -25.85
N GLU A 409 9.36 5.80 -26.15
CA GLU A 409 9.76 4.76 -27.10
C GLU A 409 9.26 3.38 -26.64
N GLN A 410 9.55 3.00 -25.39
CA GLN A 410 9.07 1.73 -24.81
C GLN A 410 7.53 1.62 -24.75
N MET A 411 6.81 2.74 -24.59
CA MET A 411 5.35 2.74 -24.63
C MET A 411 4.79 2.54 -26.05
N ASN A 412 5.54 2.91 -27.09
CA ASN A 412 5.18 2.75 -28.50
C ASN A 412 5.62 1.39 -29.08
N ASP A 413 6.57 0.72 -28.44
CA ASP A 413 7.02 -0.61 -28.82
C ASP A 413 5.95 -1.70 -28.62
N THR A 414 6.18 -2.84 -29.27
CA THR A 414 5.35 -4.04 -29.06
C THR A 414 5.59 -4.56 -27.64
N ARG A 415 4.54 -4.57 -26.83
CA ARG A 415 4.54 -5.03 -25.43
C ARG A 415 3.86 -6.39 -25.31
N GLU A 416 4.06 -7.10 -24.19
CA GLU A 416 3.61 -8.48 -23.99
C GLU A 416 2.09 -8.66 -24.13
N VAL A 417 1.32 -8.58 -23.05
CA VAL A 417 -0.11 -8.95 -23.07
C VAL A 417 -0.95 -7.77 -22.68
N TYR A 418 -1.77 -7.29 -23.62
CA TYR A 418 -2.76 -6.26 -23.33
C TYR A 418 -3.98 -6.86 -22.63
N VAL A 419 -4.33 -6.32 -21.46
CA VAL A 419 -5.54 -6.69 -20.71
C VAL A 419 -6.55 -5.55 -20.78
N PRO A 420 -7.61 -5.66 -21.62
CA PRO A 420 -8.54 -4.56 -21.89
C PRO A 420 -9.19 -3.97 -20.63
N GLN A 421 -9.59 -4.82 -19.68
CA GLN A 421 -10.27 -4.40 -18.45
C GLN A 421 -9.37 -3.58 -17.51
N LEU A 422 -8.05 -3.79 -17.60
CA LEU A 422 -7.07 -3.00 -16.85
C LEU A 422 -6.60 -1.76 -17.64
N HIS A 423 -6.91 -1.69 -18.93
CA HIS A 423 -6.41 -0.69 -19.88
C HIS A 423 -4.88 -0.64 -20.00
N GLY A 424 -4.22 -1.79 -19.79
CA GLY A 424 -2.77 -1.85 -19.63
C GLY A 424 -2.13 -3.09 -20.21
N TYR A 425 -0.84 -2.98 -20.47
CA TYR A 425 0.01 -4.12 -20.84
C TYR A 425 0.61 -4.72 -19.57
N LEU A 426 0.48 -6.04 -19.44
CA LEU A 426 1.12 -6.81 -18.39
C LEU A 426 2.27 -7.61 -18.98
N LYS A 427 3.41 -7.57 -18.29
CA LYS A 427 4.53 -8.48 -18.53
C LYS A 427 4.35 -9.77 -17.74
N SER A 428 3.65 -9.73 -16.61
CA SER A 428 3.37 -10.89 -15.76
C SER A 428 1.85 -11.15 -15.65
N TYR A 429 1.45 -12.42 -15.57
CA TYR A 429 0.09 -12.88 -15.23
C TYR A 429 -1.03 -12.67 -16.28
N GLY A 430 -0.78 -11.92 -17.35
CA GLY A 430 -1.81 -11.55 -18.33
C GLY A 430 -2.61 -12.74 -18.90
N PRO A 431 -1.96 -13.73 -19.55
CA PRO A 431 -2.66 -14.88 -20.13
C PRO A 431 -3.41 -15.72 -19.10
N GLU A 432 -2.80 -15.99 -17.95
CA GLU A 432 -3.38 -16.84 -16.90
C GLU A 432 -4.61 -16.18 -16.29
N LEU A 433 -4.57 -14.87 -16.03
CA LEU A 433 -5.72 -14.13 -15.50
C LEU A 433 -6.86 -14.06 -16.52
N GLN A 434 -6.55 -13.89 -17.81
CA GLN A 434 -7.56 -13.91 -18.87
C GLN A 434 -8.22 -15.28 -18.98
N SER A 435 -7.44 -16.35 -18.99
CA SER A 435 -7.94 -17.73 -19.03
C SER A 435 -8.86 -18.03 -17.86
N VAL A 436 -8.44 -17.72 -16.62
CA VAL A 436 -9.23 -18.00 -15.42
C VAL A 436 -10.49 -17.12 -15.34
N SER A 437 -10.38 -15.82 -15.65
CA SER A 437 -11.53 -14.92 -15.59
C SER A 437 -12.61 -15.28 -16.62
N GLN A 438 -12.22 -15.67 -17.84
CA GLN A 438 -13.16 -16.04 -18.91
C GLN A 438 -13.65 -17.49 -18.79
N GLY A 439 -12.76 -18.43 -18.45
CA GLY A 439 -13.07 -19.86 -18.45
C GLY A 439 -13.78 -20.35 -17.18
N LEU A 440 -13.43 -19.81 -16.00
CA LEU A 440 -13.93 -20.31 -14.71
C LEU A 440 -14.84 -19.32 -14.00
N LEU A 441 -14.46 -18.04 -13.97
CA LEU A 441 -15.13 -17.04 -13.13
C LEU A 441 -16.21 -16.24 -13.86
N GLN A 442 -16.33 -16.36 -15.19
CA GLN A 442 -17.24 -15.52 -15.98
C GLN A 442 -18.69 -15.62 -15.50
N GLY A 443 -19.29 -14.47 -15.15
CA GLY A 443 -20.66 -14.39 -14.62
C GLY A 443 -20.85 -14.94 -13.19
N LYS A 444 -19.77 -15.30 -12.48
CA LYS A 444 -19.79 -15.90 -11.14
C LYS A 444 -19.43 -14.86 -10.08
N LYS A 445 -20.01 -14.98 -8.89
CA LYS A 445 -19.72 -14.11 -7.74
C LYS A 445 -18.45 -14.54 -7.02
N VAL A 446 -17.55 -13.60 -6.78
CA VAL A 446 -16.25 -13.87 -6.14
C VAL A 446 -16.12 -13.10 -4.82
N PHE A 447 -15.60 -13.77 -3.80
CA PHE A 447 -15.22 -13.16 -2.53
C PHE A 447 -13.73 -13.37 -2.26
N SER A 448 -12.96 -12.30 -2.09
CA SER A 448 -11.49 -12.36 -2.13
C SER A 448 -10.84 -11.80 -0.87
N THR A 449 -9.80 -12.46 -0.37
CA THR A 449 -8.98 -11.90 0.73
C THR A 449 -8.19 -10.68 0.30
N TYR A 450 -7.82 -10.61 -0.99
CA TYR A 450 -7.20 -9.45 -1.63
C TYR A 450 -7.88 -9.19 -2.98
N ALA A 451 -8.80 -8.23 -3.02
CA ALA A 451 -9.41 -7.80 -4.27
C ALA A 451 -8.38 -7.11 -5.17
N SER A 452 -8.07 -7.71 -6.30
CA SER A 452 -7.03 -7.32 -7.23
C SER A 452 -7.53 -7.36 -8.69
N ALA A 453 -6.70 -7.83 -9.63
CA ALA A 453 -7.01 -7.77 -11.06
C ALA A 453 -8.23 -8.62 -11.43
N LEU A 454 -8.44 -9.78 -10.79
CA LEU A 454 -9.59 -10.65 -11.09
C LEU A 454 -10.91 -9.91 -10.87
N GLU A 455 -11.05 -9.19 -9.76
CA GLU A 455 -12.25 -8.42 -9.42
C GLU A 455 -12.50 -7.29 -10.42
N VAL A 456 -11.44 -6.63 -10.90
CA VAL A 456 -11.55 -5.60 -11.92
C VAL A 456 -11.95 -6.19 -13.27
N MET A 457 -11.33 -7.30 -13.67
CA MET A 457 -11.65 -8.01 -14.91
C MET A 457 -13.09 -8.54 -14.94
N MET A 458 -13.60 -8.90 -13.77
CA MET A 458 -14.97 -9.37 -13.55
C MET A 458 -15.97 -8.23 -13.28
N ASN A 459 -15.51 -6.97 -13.22
CA ASN A 459 -16.28 -5.80 -12.80
C ASN A 459 -17.06 -6.01 -11.48
N GLN A 460 -16.40 -6.63 -10.49
CA GLN A 460 -16.95 -6.95 -9.18
C GLN A 460 -16.17 -6.26 -8.08
N TYR A 461 -16.81 -6.06 -6.93
CA TYR A 461 -16.21 -5.51 -5.72
C TYR A 461 -16.20 -6.59 -4.64
N GLN A 462 -15.22 -6.56 -3.74
CA GLN A 462 -15.27 -7.38 -2.53
C GLN A 462 -16.53 -7.00 -1.73
N PRO A 463 -17.50 -7.92 -1.58
CA PRO A 463 -18.79 -7.65 -0.93
C PRO A 463 -18.73 -7.00 0.45
N SER A 464 -17.70 -7.26 1.26
CA SER A 464 -17.60 -6.78 2.65
C SER A 464 -17.33 -5.28 2.79
N GLY A 465 -16.98 -4.61 1.69
CA GLY A 465 -16.48 -3.23 1.71
C GLY A 465 -15.06 -3.09 2.26
N ILE A 466 -14.41 -4.18 2.67
CA ILE A 466 -12.99 -4.22 3.07
C ILE A 466 -12.25 -5.08 2.06
N ASP A 467 -11.57 -4.42 1.11
CA ASP A 467 -10.97 -5.09 -0.05
C ASP A 467 -9.82 -6.05 0.32
N TYR A 468 -9.13 -5.80 1.43
CA TYR A 468 -7.95 -6.55 1.86
C TYR A 468 -8.17 -7.06 3.29
N ILE A 469 -8.03 -8.36 3.51
CA ILE A 469 -8.31 -9.02 4.79
C ILE A 469 -7.48 -8.42 5.94
N ILE A 470 -6.27 -7.93 5.65
CA ILE A 470 -5.40 -7.29 6.64
C ILE A 470 -5.91 -5.95 7.14
N HIS A 471 -6.96 -5.38 6.55
CA HIS A 471 -7.61 -4.16 7.00
C HIS A 471 -8.92 -4.45 7.77
N VAL A 472 -9.24 -5.72 8.02
CA VAL A 472 -10.37 -6.17 8.85
C VAL A 472 -9.98 -6.09 10.32
N LEU A 473 -9.88 -4.86 10.82
CA LEU A 473 -9.37 -4.55 12.15
C LEU A 473 -10.51 -4.19 13.11
N GLY A 474 -10.55 -4.86 14.26
CA GLY A 474 -11.60 -4.77 15.27
C GLY A 474 -12.66 -5.87 15.13
N ASP A 475 -13.20 -6.32 16.27
CA ASP A 475 -14.16 -7.43 16.34
C ASP A 475 -15.44 -7.14 15.50
N ASP A 476 -16.01 -5.94 15.58
CA ASP A 476 -17.18 -5.53 14.76
C ASP A 476 -16.92 -5.67 13.24
N ASN A 477 -15.70 -5.33 12.79
CA ASN A 477 -15.34 -5.43 11.38
C ASN A 477 -15.14 -6.89 10.95
N ARG A 478 -14.62 -7.75 11.82
CA ARG A 478 -14.54 -9.20 11.56
C ARG A 478 -15.92 -9.82 11.45
N GLU A 479 -16.82 -9.49 12.37
CA GLU A 479 -18.21 -9.94 12.30
C GLU A 479 -18.91 -9.48 11.02
N ARG A 480 -18.74 -8.20 10.64
CA ARG A 480 -19.28 -7.67 9.38
C ARG A 480 -18.68 -8.36 8.16
N TYR A 481 -17.38 -8.65 8.17
CA TYR A 481 -16.69 -9.35 7.08
C TYR A 481 -17.23 -10.78 6.92
N MET A 482 -17.39 -11.52 8.03
CA MET A 482 -17.94 -12.88 8.01
C MET A 482 -19.43 -12.91 7.62
N ARG A 483 -20.23 -11.98 8.13
CA ARG A 483 -21.63 -11.82 7.70
C ARG A 483 -21.74 -11.58 6.20
N SER A 484 -20.86 -10.74 5.65
CA SER A 484 -20.83 -10.49 4.21
C SER A 484 -20.48 -11.73 3.38
N LEU A 485 -19.59 -12.59 3.87
CA LEU A 485 -19.31 -13.88 3.22
C LEU A 485 -20.57 -14.76 3.18
N GLU A 486 -21.29 -14.85 4.28
CA GLU A 486 -22.53 -15.64 4.40
C GLU A 486 -23.68 -15.10 3.55
N GLU A 487 -23.90 -13.78 3.56
CA GLU A 487 -24.97 -13.11 2.83
C GLU A 487 -24.72 -13.06 1.32
N SER A 488 -23.47 -12.88 0.89
CA SER A 488 -23.12 -12.78 -0.53
C SER A 488 -23.23 -14.12 -1.27
N LYS A 489 -23.11 -15.25 -0.54
CA LYS A 489 -23.12 -16.62 -1.07
C LYS A 489 -22.29 -16.73 -2.36
N PRO A 490 -20.97 -16.48 -2.27
CA PRO A 490 -20.14 -16.41 -3.46
C PRO A 490 -20.05 -17.78 -4.13
N ASP A 491 -20.01 -17.80 -5.47
CA ASP A 491 -19.74 -19.01 -6.24
C ASP A 491 -18.29 -19.49 -6.01
N PHE A 492 -17.37 -18.53 -5.79
CA PHE A 492 -15.97 -18.80 -5.50
C PHE A 492 -15.40 -17.86 -4.45
N VAL A 493 -14.51 -18.38 -3.62
CA VAL A 493 -13.62 -17.58 -2.77
C VAL A 493 -12.23 -17.55 -3.38
N THR A 494 -11.50 -16.44 -3.25
CA THR A 494 -10.07 -16.40 -3.59
C THR A 494 -9.21 -16.04 -2.38
N THR A 495 -8.11 -16.78 -2.22
CA THR A 495 -7.04 -16.47 -1.25
C THR A 495 -5.73 -16.34 -1.98
N VAL A 496 -4.71 -15.73 -1.36
CA VAL A 496 -3.36 -15.72 -1.95
C VAL A 496 -2.73 -17.08 -1.70
N ARG A 497 -1.80 -17.50 -2.58
CA ARG A 497 -1.07 -18.74 -2.40
C ARG A 497 0.02 -18.58 -1.35
N GLU A 498 0.19 -19.57 -0.49
CA GLU A 498 1.24 -19.56 0.55
C GLU A 498 2.66 -19.53 -0.04
N ASP A 499 2.84 -20.05 -1.26
CA ASP A 499 4.12 -20.05 -1.99
C ASP A 499 4.36 -18.78 -2.83
N PHE A 500 3.37 -17.89 -2.96
CA PHE A 500 3.53 -16.62 -3.67
C PHE A 500 4.30 -15.60 -2.82
N ASN A 501 3.96 -15.49 -1.54
CA ASN A 501 4.63 -14.60 -0.61
C ASN A 501 4.52 -15.11 0.84
N PHE A 502 5.63 -15.04 1.59
CA PHE A 502 5.68 -15.46 2.99
C PHE A 502 4.69 -14.71 3.90
N TYR A 503 4.28 -13.49 3.55
CA TYR A 503 3.25 -12.74 4.29
C TYR A 503 1.88 -13.43 4.27
N GLU A 504 1.59 -14.29 3.29
CA GLU A 504 0.32 -15.01 3.27
C GLU A 504 0.23 -16.05 4.40
N ILE A 505 1.35 -16.66 4.77
CA ILE A 505 1.40 -17.57 5.92
C ILE A 505 1.08 -16.79 7.21
N TRP A 506 1.61 -15.57 7.36
CA TRP A 506 1.22 -14.66 8.44
C TRP A 506 -0.27 -14.29 8.37
N ALA A 507 -0.79 -13.89 7.21
CA ALA A 507 -2.17 -13.48 7.04
C ALA A 507 -3.16 -14.62 7.37
N LYS A 508 -2.85 -15.86 6.95
CA LYS A 508 -3.63 -17.06 7.26
C LYS A 508 -3.78 -17.30 8.76
N ARG A 509 -2.68 -17.18 9.51
CA ARG A 509 -2.67 -17.38 10.96
C ARG A 509 -3.31 -16.22 11.73
N ALA A 510 -2.97 -14.99 11.37
CA ALA A 510 -3.50 -13.79 12.03
C ALA A 510 -5.01 -13.59 11.78
N ASN A 511 -5.53 -14.11 10.66
CA ASN A 511 -6.94 -14.03 10.29
C ASN A 511 -7.62 -15.40 10.31
N TRP A 512 -7.24 -16.26 11.26
CA TRP A 512 -7.73 -17.63 11.35
C TRP A 512 -9.26 -17.75 11.38
N PHE A 513 -9.95 -16.73 11.93
CA PHE A 513 -11.41 -16.63 11.93
C PHE A 513 -12.05 -16.80 10.54
N PHE A 514 -11.35 -16.37 9.47
CA PHE A 514 -11.80 -16.52 8.09
C PHE A 514 -11.28 -17.81 7.46
N TYR A 515 -9.98 -18.09 7.57
CA TYR A 515 -9.37 -19.23 6.88
C TYR A 515 -9.89 -20.58 7.39
N ARG A 516 -10.28 -20.70 8.67
CA ARG A 516 -10.94 -21.90 9.20
C ARG A 516 -12.25 -22.20 8.47
N GLU A 517 -13.01 -21.17 8.09
CA GLU A 517 -14.28 -21.34 7.37
C GLU A 517 -14.04 -21.76 5.93
N ILE A 518 -13.00 -21.23 5.29
CA ILE A 518 -12.61 -21.62 3.93
C ILE A 518 -12.18 -23.09 3.91
N LEU A 519 -11.30 -23.52 4.82
CA LEU A 519 -10.83 -24.91 4.88
C LEU A 519 -11.93 -25.91 5.25
N GLN A 520 -12.97 -25.48 5.98
CA GLN A 520 -14.09 -26.36 6.34
C GLN A 520 -15.16 -26.44 5.26
N LYS A 521 -15.47 -25.33 4.58
CA LYS A 521 -16.66 -25.20 3.74
C LYS A 521 -16.35 -25.08 2.25
N TYR A 522 -15.08 -25.04 1.86
CA TYR A 522 -14.67 -24.89 0.48
C TYR A 522 -13.55 -25.86 0.11
N GLU A 523 -13.45 -26.19 -1.17
CA GLU A 523 -12.36 -26.97 -1.76
C GLU A 523 -11.61 -26.15 -2.81
N PRO A 524 -10.27 -26.25 -2.89
CA PRO A 524 -9.51 -25.61 -3.95
C PRO A 524 -9.80 -26.28 -5.29
N VAL A 525 -10.02 -25.49 -6.34
CA VAL A 525 -10.39 -26.00 -7.69
C VAL A 525 -9.49 -25.47 -8.81
N ALA A 526 -8.78 -24.36 -8.59
CA ALA A 526 -7.87 -23.78 -9.57
C ALA A 526 -6.84 -22.87 -8.90
N LEU A 527 -5.75 -22.60 -9.61
CA LEU A 527 -4.71 -21.67 -9.22
C LEU A 527 -4.52 -20.58 -10.28
N THR A 528 -4.23 -19.37 -9.84
CA THR A 528 -3.59 -18.34 -10.67
C THR A 528 -2.11 -18.24 -10.28
N PRO A 529 -1.31 -17.39 -10.95
CA PRO A 529 0.07 -17.16 -10.53
C PRO A 529 0.24 -16.69 -9.07
N TYR A 530 -0.81 -16.13 -8.44
CA TYR A 530 -0.73 -15.62 -7.07
C TYR A 530 -1.88 -16.04 -6.15
N SER A 531 -2.99 -16.57 -6.67
CA SER A 531 -4.19 -16.91 -5.89
C SER A 531 -4.62 -18.35 -6.02
N VAL A 532 -5.32 -18.82 -4.99
CA VAL A 532 -6.08 -20.08 -4.96
C VAL A 532 -7.55 -19.73 -5.14
N ILE A 533 -8.25 -20.50 -5.97
CA ILE A 533 -9.69 -20.38 -6.19
C ILE A 533 -10.38 -21.55 -5.52
N TRP A 534 -11.34 -21.22 -4.66
CA TRP A 534 -12.04 -22.14 -3.80
C TRP A 534 -13.52 -22.19 -4.16
N LYS A 535 -14.08 -23.39 -4.23
CA LYS A 535 -15.50 -23.62 -4.51
C LYS A 535 -16.23 -24.10 -3.25
N PRO A 536 -17.46 -23.64 -2.96
CA PRO A 536 -18.24 -24.15 -1.84
C PRO A 536 -18.47 -25.66 -1.92
N LEU A 537 -18.30 -26.34 -0.79
CA LEU A 537 -18.68 -27.73 -0.59
C LEU A 537 -20.15 -27.84 -0.20
N GLN A 538 -20.81 -28.92 -0.63
CA GLN A 538 -22.17 -29.23 -0.17
C GLN A 538 -22.19 -29.65 1.30
N THR A 539 -21.15 -30.34 1.75
CA THR A 539 -20.99 -30.81 3.13
C THR A 539 -19.63 -30.38 3.65
N PRO A 540 -19.54 -29.80 4.86
CA PRO A 540 -18.27 -29.38 5.41
C PRO A 540 -17.25 -30.52 5.49
N ALA A 541 -16.02 -30.26 5.04
CA ALA A 541 -14.90 -31.17 5.17
C ALA A 541 -14.50 -31.30 6.64
N THR A 542 -15.00 -32.32 7.31
CA THR A 542 -14.64 -32.65 8.69
C THR A 542 -13.65 -33.80 8.71
N VAL A 543 -12.49 -33.61 9.33
CA VAL A 543 -11.54 -34.69 9.58
C VAL A 543 -11.89 -35.35 10.90
N GLN A 544 -12.43 -36.57 10.84
CA GLN A 544 -12.71 -37.36 12.04
C GLN A 544 -11.46 -38.10 12.48
N ALA A 545 -10.60 -37.42 13.24
CA ALA A 545 -9.44 -38.02 13.87
C ALA A 545 -9.30 -37.54 15.30
N LYS A 546 -8.76 -38.39 16.16
CA LYS A 546 -8.42 -38.01 17.53
C LYS A 546 -7.09 -37.27 17.52
N ALA A 547 -7.04 -36.15 18.21
CA ALA A 547 -5.80 -35.44 18.51
C ALA A 547 -5.71 -35.22 20.03
N THR A 548 -4.51 -35.17 20.55
CA THR A 548 -4.25 -34.82 21.96
C THR A 548 -3.41 -33.56 22.02
N VAL A 549 -3.65 -32.73 23.03
CA VAL A 549 -2.85 -31.55 23.33
C VAL A 549 -2.24 -31.67 24.72
N THR A 550 -0.94 -31.45 24.80
CA THR A 550 -0.20 -31.33 26.07
C THR A 550 0.30 -29.90 26.20
N MET A 551 0.01 -29.27 27.35
CA MET A 551 0.48 -27.92 27.66
C MET A 551 1.71 -28.00 28.57
N ASN A 552 2.83 -27.45 28.10
CA ASN A 552 4.10 -27.41 28.81
C ASN A 552 4.49 -25.95 29.13
N ARG A 553 4.71 -25.64 30.41
CA ARG A 553 5.22 -24.32 30.81
C ARG A 553 6.75 -24.30 30.68
N LEU A 554 7.25 -23.60 29.67
CA LEU A 554 8.69 -23.48 29.40
C LEU A 554 9.35 -22.39 30.27
N ALA A 555 8.64 -21.30 30.54
CA ALA A 555 9.10 -20.21 31.40
C ALA A 555 7.90 -19.47 32.03
N GLY A 556 8.15 -18.53 32.93
CA GLY A 556 7.09 -17.70 33.52
C GLY A 556 6.25 -16.95 32.47
N ASN A 557 6.88 -16.53 31.37
CA ASN A 557 6.26 -15.79 30.27
C ASN A 557 5.96 -16.66 29.02
N ARG A 558 6.20 -17.97 29.05
CA ARG A 558 6.17 -18.82 27.85
C ARG A 558 5.53 -20.19 28.12
N VAL A 559 4.54 -20.54 27.29
CA VAL A 559 3.79 -21.81 27.35
C VAL A 559 3.78 -22.43 25.95
N GLN A 560 4.13 -23.70 25.85
CA GLN A 560 4.12 -24.47 24.61
C GLN A 560 2.95 -25.47 24.63
N PHE A 561 2.25 -25.56 23.51
CA PHE A 561 1.26 -26.57 23.22
C PHE A 561 1.88 -27.57 22.25
N GLN A 562 1.93 -28.83 22.64
CA GLN A 562 2.33 -29.94 21.79
C GLN A 562 1.08 -30.71 21.39
N VAL A 563 0.83 -30.81 20.09
CA VAL A 563 -0.33 -31.51 19.53
C VAL A 563 0.15 -32.79 18.86
N THR A 564 -0.53 -33.91 19.12
CA THR A 564 -0.22 -35.21 18.50
C THR A 564 -1.47 -35.81 17.88
N VAL A 565 -1.31 -36.32 16.66
CA VAL A 565 -2.33 -37.06 15.91
C VAL A 565 -1.80 -38.49 15.77
N PRO A 566 -2.47 -39.51 16.35
CA PRO A 566 -1.98 -40.90 16.35
C PRO A 566 -1.89 -41.55 14.97
N ASP A 567 -2.69 -41.06 14.01
CA ASP A 567 -2.73 -41.60 12.65
C ASP A 567 -1.59 -41.03 11.82
N SER A 568 -0.56 -41.84 11.58
CA SER A 568 0.62 -41.48 10.78
C SER A 568 0.32 -41.24 9.30
N GLN A 569 -0.89 -41.58 8.82
CA GLN A 569 -1.32 -41.30 7.45
C GLN A 569 -1.96 -39.92 7.27
N LEU A 570 -2.27 -39.20 8.35
CA LEU A 570 -2.76 -37.82 8.29
C LEU A 570 -1.58 -36.84 8.23
N SER A 571 -0.89 -36.80 7.09
CA SER A 571 0.01 -35.70 6.75
C SER A 571 -0.81 -34.50 6.22
N HIS A 572 -0.36 -33.27 6.50
CA HIS A 572 -0.99 -32.02 6.03
C HIS A 572 -2.40 -31.75 6.59
N VAL A 573 -2.57 -31.90 7.91
CA VAL A 573 -3.78 -31.44 8.63
C VAL A 573 -3.46 -30.25 9.53
N ILE A 574 -4.45 -29.40 9.77
CA ILE A 574 -4.40 -28.34 10.77
C ILE A 574 -5.34 -28.70 11.90
N VAL A 575 -4.80 -28.79 13.12
CA VAL A 575 -5.58 -28.92 14.35
C VAL A 575 -5.89 -27.51 14.87
N GLU A 576 -7.14 -27.29 15.20
CA GLU A 576 -7.59 -26.05 15.83
C GLU A 576 -7.56 -26.18 17.35
N LEU A 577 -6.79 -25.30 17.98
CA LEU A 577 -6.69 -25.21 19.43
C LEU A 577 -7.47 -23.99 19.92
N ASP A 578 -8.42 -24.21 20.82
CA ASP A 578 -9.13 -23.15 21.54
C ASP A 578 -8.39 -22.87 22.86
N ILE A 579 -7.94 -21.63 23.05
CA ILE A 579 -7.17 -21.21 24.22
C ILE A 579 -7.77 -19.96 24.88
N SER A 580 -7.68 -19.91 26.21
CA SER A 580 -7.93 -18.69 26.99
C SER A 580 -6.69 -18.30 27.77
N TYR A 581 -6.21 -17.07 27.58
CA TYR A 581 -4.94 -16.62 28.14
C TYR A 581 -4.95 -15.13 28.53
N SER A 582 -3.97 -14.75 29.35
CA SER A 582 -3.70 -13.36 29.72
C SER A 582 -2.20 -13.13 29.94
N SER A 583 -1.71 -12.03 29.39
CA SER A 583 -0.38 -11.48 29.66
C SER A 583 -0.46 -10.54 30.87
N ILE A 584 0.32 -10.83 31.92
CA ILE A 584 0.29 -10.08 33.19
C ILE A 584 1.66 -9.45 33.45
N TRP A 585 1.69 -8.20 33.92
CA TRP A 585 2.93 -7.58 34.39
C TRP A 585 3.44 -8.28 35.65
N ASN A 586 4.73 -8.60 35.70
CA ASN A 586 5.38 -9.13 36.90
C ASN A 586 6.02 -8.01 37.75
N ALA A 587 6.63 -8.37 38.88
CA ALA A 587 7.26 -7.42 39.79
C ALA A 587 8.40 -6.59 39.18
N ASN A 588 9.01 -7.06 38.08
CA ASN A 588 10.12 -6.37 37.40
C ASN A 588 9.65 -5.22 36.50
N ARG A 589 8.34 -5.07 36.22
CA ARG A 589 7.81 -4.03 35.31
C ARG A 589 8.41 -2.65 35.56
N ILE A 590 8.43 -2.21 36.83
CA ILE A 590 8.90 -0.88 37.21
C ILE A 590 10.42 -0.76 36.95
N LYS A 591 11.20 -1.75 37.37
CA LYS A 591 12.66 -1.77 37.16
C LYS A 591 13.04 -1.80 35.67
N GLY A 592 12.30 -2.56 34.87
CA GLY A 592 12.50 -2.66 33.43
C GLY A 592 11.78 -1.60 32.60
N LEU A 593 11.14 -0.62 33.25
CA LEU A 593 10.43 0.49 32.59
C LEU A 593 9.43 0.02 31.52
N GLY A 594 8.64 -1.01 31.84
CA GLY A 594 7.66 -1.59 30.92
C GLY A 594 6.48 -0.66 30.63
N ILE A 595 6.25 -0.37 29.34
CA ILE A 595 5.19 0.53 28.84
C ILE A 595 4.02 -0.27 28.26
N LYS A 596 4.30 -1.23 27.37
CA LYS A 596 3.30 -2.04 26.64
C LYS A 596 3.67 -3.51 26.65
N LYS A 597 2.67 -4.37 26.47
CA LYS A 597 2.86 -5.82 26.29
C LYS A 597 2.32 -6.25 24.94
N ILE A 598 2.83 -7.37 24.46
CA ILE A 598 2.25 -8.12 23.35
C ILE A 598 2.31 -9.60 23.68
N VAL A 599 1.46 -10.37 23.02
CA VAL A 599 1.53 -11.82 23.02
C VAL A 599 1.84 -12.28 21.62
N SER A 600 2.91 -13.07 21.49
CA SER A 600 3.35 -13.65 20.24
C SER A 600 3.12 -15.16 20.27
N ILE A 601 2.66 -15.69 19.15
CA ILE A 601 2.53 -17.11 18.88
C ILE A 601 3.65 -17.47 17.92
N TYR A 602 4.50 -18.41 18.33
CA TYR A 602 5.54 -18.99 17.49
C TYR A 602 5.10 -20.38 17.08
N ASP A 603 5.03 -20.61 15.77
CA ASP A 603 4.59 -21.88 15.20
C ASP A 603 5.60 -22.36 14.15
N GLY A 604 5.76 -23.67 14.06
CA GLY A 604 6.73 -24.30 13.15
C GLY A 604 6.27 -24.36 11.69
N TRP A 605 5.27 -23.57 11.26
CA TRP A 605 4.64 -23.75 9.94
C TRP A 605 5.60 -23.55 8.77
N SER A 606 6.59 -22.68 8.93
CA SER A 606 7.68 -22.50 8.00
C SER A 606 8.86 -21.79 8.67
N LYS A 607 10.02 -21.91 8.03
CA LYS A 607 11.11 -20.95 8.20
C LYS A 607 10.73 -19.68 7.43
N GLU A 608 10.33 -18.62 8.13
CA GLU A 608 10.07 -17.29 7.56
C GLU A 608 11.35 -16.69 6.93
N TRP A 609 11.25 -15.46 6.41
CA TRP A 609 12.38 -14.70 5.85
C TRP A 609 13.63 -14.82 6.77
N ASN A 610 14.77 -15.23 6.22
CA ASN A 610 16.03 -15.53 6.92
C ASN A 610 16.05 -16.76 7.85
N GLY A 611 15.16 -17.74 7.69
CA GLY A 611 15.25 -19.00 8.45
C GLY A 611 14.63 -18.96 9.84
N GLN A 612 13.92 -17.89 10.20
CA GLN A 612 13.31 -17.72 11.52
C GLN A 612 12.02 -18.53 11.68
N VAL A 613 11.70 -18.95 12.91
CA VAL A 613 10.43 -19.63 13.21
C VAL A 613 9.28 -18.66 12.95
N GLY A 614 8.25 -19.14 12.25
CA GLY A 614 7.10 -18.31 11.93
C GLY A 614 6.37 -17.77 13.16
N SER A 615 5.89 -16.53 13.07
CA SER A 615 5.19 -15.92 14.20
C SER A 615 4.09 -14.95 13.80
N TYR A 616 3.14 -14.78 14.70
CA TYR A 616 2.11 -13.74 14.64
C TYR A 616 1.74 -13.30 16.05
N ASN A 617 1.23 -12.07 16.15
CA ASN A 617 0.85 -11.50 17.42
C ASN A 617 -0.66 -11.56 17.60
N VAL A 618 -1.07 -11.59 18.86
CA VAL A 618 -2.47 -11.62 19.31
C VAL A 618 -2.67 -10.60 20.44
N PRO A 619 -3.91 -10.24 20.80
CA PRO A 619 -4.18 -9.32 21.90
C PRO A 619 -3.51 -9.72 23.22
N GLU A 620 -3.37 -8.79 24.16
CA GLU A 620 -2.73 -9.08 25.46
C GLU A 620 -3.48 -10.15 26.28
N SER A 621 -4.77 -10.32 26.03
CA SER A 621 -5.63 -11.34 26.64
C SER A 621 -6.80 -11.63 25.72
N LYS A 622 -7.22 -12.89 25.63
CA LYS A 622 -8.44 -13.28 24.93
C LYS A 622 -9.00 -14.55 25.56
N GLN A 623 -10.33 -14.65 25.61
CA GLN A 623 -11.03 -15.88 25.93
C GLN A 623 -11.44 -16.57 24.63
N HIS A 624 -11.36 -17.89 24.62
CA HIS A 624 -11.74 -18.73 23.48
C HIS A 624 -11.12 -18.30 22.14
N LEU A 625 -9.83 -17.96 22.15
CA LEU A 625 -9.09 -17.70 20.92
C LEU A 625 -8.78 -19.02 20.23
N LYS A 626 -9.25 -19.17 18.99
CA LYS A 626 -8.95 -20.31 18.15
C LYS A 626 -7.69 -20.05 17.35
N ILE A 627 -6.69 -20.92 17.50
CA ILE A 627 -5.42 -20.83 16.81
C ILE A 627 -5.13 -22.11 15.99
N PRO A 628 -4.45 -21.98 14.84
CA PRO A 628 -4.15 -23.13 14.01
C PRO A 628 -2.78 -23.76 14.36
N VAL A 629 -2.74 -25.09 14.45
CA VAL A 629 -1.52 -25.89 14.66
C VAL A 629 -1.37 -26.88 13.51
N ARG A 630 -0.39 -26.67 12.63
CA ARG A 630 -0.11 -27.55 11.50
C ARG A 630 0.59 -28.81 11.99
N ILE A 631 0.11 -29.96 11.52
CA ILE A 631 0.64 -31.27 11.89
C ILE A 631 1.53 -31.78 10.76
N VAL A 632 2.77 -32.11 11.10
CA VAL A 632 3.76 -32.72 10.21
C VAL A 632 4.23 -34.00 10.88
N ASN A 633 4.13 -35.12 10.16
CA ASN A 633 4.50 -36.45 10.66
C ASN A 633 3.83 -36.80 12.01
N GLY A 634 2.53 -36.50 12.14
CA GLY A 634 1.73 -36.79 13.33
C GLY A 634 1.93 -35.85 14.53
N THR A 635 2.81 -34.84 14.42
CA THR A 635 3.05 -33.89 15.52
C THR A 635 3.01 -32.43 15.06
N GLY A 636 2.65 -31.52 15.95
CA GLY A 636 2.71 -30.08 15.73
C GLY A 636 2.93 -29.34 17.04
N GLU A 637 3.42 -28.11 16.95
CA GLU A 637 3.67 -27.26 18.12
C GLU A 637 3.25 -25.81 17.88
N ALA A 638 2.79 -25.18 18.95
CA ALA A 638 2.59 -23.74 19.01
C ALA A 638 3.06 -23.23 20.37
N THR A 639 3.87 -22.17 20.38
CA THR A 639 4.37 -21.56 21.61
C THR A 639 3.79 -20.17 21.79
N LEU A 640 3.06 -19.99 22.89
CA LEU A 640 2.57 -18.69 23.34
C LEU A 640 3.62 -18.01 24.23
N GLN A 641 3.96 -16.77 23.91
CA GLN A 641 4.94 -16.00 24.67
C GLN A 641 4.45 -14.59 24.93
N SER A 642 4.52 -14.18 26.19
CA SER A 642 4.28 -12.81 26.62
C SER A 642 5.59 -12.01 26.56
N LEU A 643 5.51 -10.77 26.07
CA LEU A 643 6.64 -9.88 25.89
C LEU A 643 6.34 -8.49 26.49
N PRO A 644 7.34 -7.79 27.06
CA PRO A 644 8.74 -8.21 27.24
C PRO A 644 8.91 -9.40 28.18
N ALA A 645 9.82 -10.32 27.84
CA ALA A 645 9.94 -11.61 28.52
C ALA A 645 10.19 -11.48 30.02
N ASP A 646 11.14 -10.62 30.41
CA ASP A 646 11.55 -10.47 31.82
C ASP A 646 10.57 -9.66 32.67
N LEU A 647 9.63 -8.95 32.03
CA LEU A 647 8.69 -8.03 32.66
C LEU A 647 7.28 -8.60 32.76
N THR A 648 7.02 -9.73 32.11
CA THR A 648 5.68 -10.27 31.99
C THR A 648 5.62 -11.74 32.43
N ARG A 649 4.39 -12.21 32.65
CA ARG A 649 4.03 -13.61 32.91
C ARG A 649 2.90 -13.98 31.96
N MET A 650 2.93 -15.22 31.47
CA MET A 650 1.86 -15.80 30.66
C MET A 650 0.99 -16.70 31.53
N ASP A 651 -0.30 -16.40 31.56
CA ASP A 651 -1.30 -17.24 32.21
C ASP A 651 -2.22 -17.85 31.16
N VAL A 652 -2.38 -19.17 31.20
CA VAL A 652 -3.23 -19.95 30.30
C VAL A 652 -4.20 -20.70 31.19
N THR A 653 -5.49 -20.43 31.02
CA THR A 653 -6.57 -20.95 31.86
C THR A 653 -7.37 -22.05 31.18
N HIS A 654 -7.31 -22.09 29.85
CA HIS A 654 -8.02 -23.07 29.02
C HIS A 654 -7.17 -23.44 27.81
N SER A 655 -7.19 -24.73 27.45
CA SER A 655 -6.64 -25.23 26.20
C SER A 655 -7.35 -26.53 25.81
N GLU A 656 -8.07 -26.52 24.70
CA GLU A 656 -8.75 -27.71 24.18
C GLU A 656 -8.67 -27.78 22.65
N ILE A 657 -8.74 -29.00 22.13
CA ILE A 657 -8.84 -29.21 20.68
C ILE A 657 -10.30 -29.02 20.29
N SER A 658 -10.56 -28.07 19.40
CA SER A 658 -11.92 -27.73 18.95
C SER A 658 -12.25 -28.27 17.55
N GLY A 659 -11.24 -28.69 16.77
CA GLY A 659 -11.47 -29.30 15.47
C GLY A 659 -10.19 -29.68 14.71
N MET A 660 -10.37 -30.33 13.57
CA MET A 660 -9.30 -30.69 12.64
C MET A 660 -9.77 -30.52 11.20
N MET A 661 -8.91 -29.94 10.37
CA MET A 661 -9.16 -29.65 8.96
C MET A 661 -8.03 -30.16 8.08
N ARG A 662 -8.33 -30.50 6.83
CA ARG A 662 -7.29 -30.76 5.83
C ARG A 662 -6.67 -29.43 5.43
N ASP A 663 -5.35 -29.40 5.35
CA ASP A 663 -4.63 -28.29 4.76
C ASP A 663 -4.46 -28.52 3.25
N VAL A 664 -4.14 -27.46 2.52
CA VAL A 664 -3.81 -27.58 1.10
C VAL A 664 -2.34 -27.90 0.95
N ASP A 665 -2.05 -28.99 0.23
CA ASP A 665 -0.70 -29.29 -0.19
C ASP A 665 -0.39 -28.55 -1.50
N TYR A 666 0.29 -27.41 -1.36
CA TYR A 666 0.72 -26.57 -2.49
C TYR A 666 1.88 -27.17 -3.28
N TYR A 667 2.51 -28.27 -2.82
CA TYR A 667 3.58 -28.93 -3.57
C TYR A 667 3.06 -29.90 -4.63
N ASP A 668 1.78 -30.27 -4.54
CA ASP A 668 1.09 -31.08 -5.56
C ASP A 668 0.32 -30.17 -6.54
N LEU A 669 1.05 -29.20 -7.13
CA LEU A 669 0.52 -28.23 -8.10
C LEU A 669 -0.07 -28.90 -9.35
N ASP A 670 0.29 -30.15 -9.61
CA ASP A 670 -0.19 -30.91 -10.76
C ASP A 670 -1.67 -31.28 -10.64
N LYS A 671 -2.22 -31.38 -9.42
CA LYS A 671 -3.65 -31.65 -9.16
C LYS A 671 -4.59 -30.49 -9.54
N PHE A 672 -4.07 -29.27 -9.69
CA PHE A 672 -4.88 -28.06 -9.90
C PHE A 672 -4.60 -27.37 -11.23
N LYS A 673 -3.85 -28.01 -12.13
CA LYS A 673 -3.67 -27.55 -13.51
C LYS A 673 -4.97 -27.84 -14.28
N ALA A 674 -5.49 -26.82 -14.96
CA ALA A 674 -6.59 -26.95 -15.92
C ALA A 674 -6.36 -28.17 -16.84
N ASP A 675 -7.45 -28.91 -17.10
CA ASP A 675 -7.49 -30.23 -17.73
C ASP A 675 -6.21 -30.62 -18.47
N GLU A 676 -5.48 -31.61 -17.93
CA GLU A 676 -4.26 -32.13 -18.56
C GLU A 676 -4.54 -32.81 -19.92
N TYR A 677 -5.82 -33.00 -20.22
CA TYR A 677 -6.34 -33.76 -21.33
C TYR A 677 -7.39 -32.95 -22.09
N PHE A 678 -7.16 -32.77 -23.38
CA PHE A 678 -8.02 -32.06 -24.31
C PHE A 678 -8.65 -33.04 -25.29
N GLN A 679 -9.78 -32.67 -25.90
CA GLN A 679 -10.41 -33.49 -26.93
C GLN A 679 -10.40 -32.74 -28.25
N ALA A 680 -10.04 -33.44 -29.32
CA ALA A 680 -10.22 -32.95 -30.67
C ALA A 680 -11.72 -32.79 -30.96
N ALA A 681 -12.07 -31.84 -31.80
CA ALA A 681 -13.43 -31.71 -32.29
C ALA A 681 -13.72 -32.78 -33.36
N ASN A 682 -14.99 -33.17 -33.47
CA ASN A 682 -15.43 -34.06 -34.53
C ASN A 682 -15.36 -33.31 -35.87
N LEU A 683 -14.79 -33.94 -36.90
CA LEU A 683 -14.76 -33.37 -38.26
C LEU A 683 -16.16 -33.51 -38.87
N THR A 684 -16.81 -32.39 -39.14
CA THR A 684 -18.15 -32.34 -39.79
C THR A 684 -18.05 -31.73 -41.18
N ASP A 685 -19.06 -31.95 -42.03
CA ASP A 685 -19.18 -31.35 -43.38
C ASP A 685 -18.99 -29.82 -43.39
N ALA A 686 -19.32 -29.15 -42.28
CA ALA A 686 -19.11 -27.71 -42.11
C ALA A 686 -17.64 -27.30 -41.92
N ASN A 687 -16.78 -28.20 -41.43
CA ASN A 687 -15.34 -27.96 -41.26
C ASN A 687 -14.60 -27.98 -42.61
N TRP A 688 -15.04 -28.82 -43.55
CA TRP A 688 -14.51 -28.93 -44.91
C TRP A 688 -14.74 -27.67 -45.76
N MET A 689 -15.90 -27.03 -45.58
CA MET A 689 -16.30 -25.80 -46.29
C MET A 689 -15.48 -24.55 -45.89
N ASN A 690 -14.71 -24.61 -44.79
CA ASN A 690 -13.93 -23.50 -44.24
C ASN A 690 -12.41 -23.63 -44.46
N GLY A 691 -11.97 -24.47 -45.41
CA GLY A 691 -10.57 -24.49 -45.89
C GLY A 691 -9.69 -25.63 -45.38
N LEU A 692 -10.25 -26.65 -44.73
CA LEU A 692 -9.57 -27.92 -44.46
C LEU A 692 -9.56 -28.78 -45.72
N LYS A 693 -8.38 -29.15 -46.23
CA LYS A 693 -8.25 -30.09 -47.35
C LYS A 693 -8.33 -31.53 -46.87
N SER A 694 -8.89 -32.41 -47.69
CA SER A 694 -9.10 -33.85 -47.37
C SER A 694 -7.84 -34.70 -47.37
N ASP A 695 -6.71 -34.12 -47.72
CA ASP A 695 -5.40 -34.75 -47.79
C ASP A 695 -4.43 -34.26 -46.70
N GLU A 696 -4.86 -33.40 -45.77
CA GLU A 696 -4.02 -32.89 -44.68
C GLU A 696 -4.29 -33.64 -43.36
N ASP A 697 -3.23 -34.19 -42.77
CA ASP A 697 -3.25 -34.87 -41.47
C ASP A 697 -3.36 -33.85 -40.32
N VAL A 698 -4.57 -33.30 -40.16
CA VAL A 698 -4.89 -32.24 -39.19
C VAL A 698 -5.78 -32.74 -38.07
N LEU A 699 -5.38 -32.37 -36.85
CA LEU A 699 -6.25 -32.43 -35.68
C LEU A 699 -6.87 -31.05 -35.43
N LEU A 700 -8.20 -31.01 -35.31
CA LEU A 700 -8.94 -29.78 -35.06
C LEU A 700 -9.20 -29.61 -33.56
N MET A 701 -8.67 -28.54 -32.97
CA MET A 701 -8.88 -28.21 -31.56
C MET A 701 -9.71 -26.93 -31.41
N PRO A 702 -10.64 -26.84 -30.45
CA PRO A 702 -11.35 -25.60 -30.19
C PRO A 702 -10.36 -24.51 -29.75
N ASN A 703 -10.47 -23.33 -30.33
CA ASN A 703 -9.62 -22.18 -30.02
C ASN A 703 -10.04 -21.54 -28.69
N LYS A 704 -9.75 -22.25 -27.59
CA LYS A 704 -9.94 -21.76 -26.21
C LYS A 704 -8.58 -21.36 -25.61
N PRO A 705 -8.53 -20.34 -24.74
CA PRO A 705 -7.27 -19.84 -24.18
C PRO A 705 -6.39 -20.90 -23.48
N ASP A 706 -7.02 -21.84 -22.77
CA ASP A 706 -6.37 -22.98 -22.08
C ASP A 706 -5.74 -23.98 -23.07
N VAL A 707 -6.48 -24.32 -24.13
CA VAL A 707 -6.04 -25.20 -25.23
C VAL A 707 -4.90 -24.54 -26.01
N ALA A 708 -5.07 -23.28 -26.42
CA ALA A 708 -4.09 -22.48 -27.14
C ALA A 708 -2.76 -22.36 -26.37
N TYR A 709 -2.83 -22.09 -25.07
CA TYR A 709 -1.64 -21.97 -24.22
C TYR A 709 -0.84 -23.27 -24.15
N LYS A 710 -1.52 -24.41 -24.00
CA LYS A 710 -0.87 -25.72 -23.92
C LYS A 710 -0.29 -26.18 -25.25
N ILE A 711 -0.96 -25.90 -26.35
CA ILE A 711 -0.49 -26.29 -27.69
C ILE A 711 0.68 -25.42 -28.15
N LYS A 712 0.73 -24.13 -27.77
CA LYS A 712 1.70 -23.15 -28.29
C LYS A 712 3.17 -23.59 -28.18
N ASN A 713 3.53 -24.34 -27.14
CA ASN A 713 4.90 -24.80 -26.90
C ASN A 713 5.06 -26.33 -27.05
N ALA A 714 3.95 -27.05 -27.24
CA ALA A 714 3.96 -28.50 -27.28
C ALA A 714 4.68 -29.00 -28.54
N LYS A 715 5.51 -30.03 -28.35
CA LYS A 715 6.18 -30.75 -29.44
C LYS A 715 5.54 -32.09 -29.74
N PHE A 716 4.77 -32.61 -28.79
CA PHE A 716 4.12 -33.91 -28.92
C PHE A 716 2.68 -33.87 -28.42
N ILE A 717 1.85 -34.70 -29.03
CA ILE A 717 0.54 -35.12 -28.56
C ILE A 717 0.70 -36.53 -27.96
N VAL A 718 0.16 -36.76 -26.78
CA VAL A 718 0.13 -38.07 -26.13
C VAL A 718 -1.33 -38.54 -26.10
N ALA A 719 -1.61 -39.65 -26.78
CA ALA A 719 -2.93 -40.28 -26.78
C ALA A 719 -3.20 -41.00 -25.43
N GLU A 720 -4.45 -41.38 -25.16
CA GLU A 720 -4.85 -42.10 -23.93
C GLU A 720 -4.06 -43.40 -23.71
N ASN A 721 -3.65 -44.06 -24.79
CA ASN A 721 -2.84 -45.28 -24.77
C ASN A 721 -1.35 -45.03 -24.46
N GLY A 722 -0.95 -43.77 -24.19
CA GLY A 722 0.42 -43.36 -23.86
C GLY A 722 1.33 -43.14 -25.07
N LYS A 723 0.84 -43.31 -26.30
CA LYS A 723 1.64 -43.14 -27.51
C LYS A 723 1.85 -41.67 -27.84
N LYS A 724 3.10 -41.31 -28.16
CA LYS A 724 3.52 -39.95 -28.51
C LYS A 724 3.50 -39.73 -30.03
N TYR A 725 2.97 -38.59 -30.45
CA TYR A 725 2.86 -38.13 -31.84
C TYR A 725 3.52 -36.75 -31.98
N PRO A 726 4.56 -36.58 -32.81
CA PRO A 726 5.20 -35.27 -33.00
C PRO A 726 4.27 -34.30 -33.72
N ILE A 727 4.22 -33.07 -33.21
CA ILE A 727 3.52 -31.94 -33.83
C ILE A 727 4.46 -31.31 -34.85
N ASP A 728 4.01 -31.21 -36.10
CA ASP A 728 4.78 -30.56 -37.16
C ASP A 728 4.59 -29.06 -37.12
N GLN A 729 3.32 -28.63 -37.11
CA GLN A 729 2.95 -27.23 -37.11
C GLN A 729 1.63 -27.00 -36.40
N VAL A 730 1.52 -25.86 -35.72
CA VAL A 730 0.27 -25.37 -35.13
C VAL A 730 -0.13 -24.10 -35.86
N GLN A 731 -1.34 -24.07 -36.42
CA GLN A 731 -1.88 -22.92 -37.12
C GLN A 731 -3.20 -22.47 -36.46
N MET A 732 -3.31 -21.18 -36.17
CA MET A 732 -4.59 -20.58 -35.75
C MET A 732 -5.26 -19.98 -36.98
N VAL A 733 -6.11 -20.77 -37.63
CA VAL A 733 -6.70 -20.43 -38.92
C VAL A 733 -7.89 -19.48 -38.76
N ASP A 734 -8.64 -19.60 -37.66
CA ASP A 734 -9.76 -18.71 -37.34
C ASP A 734 -9.98 -18.52 -35.82
N GLN A 735 -11.04 -17.77 -35.46
CA GLN A 735 -11.38 -17.47 -34.06
C GLN A 735 -11.96 -18.66 -33.28
N ASN A 736 -12.35 -19.74 -33.98
CA ASN A 736 -13.04 -20.89 -33.39
C ASN A 736 -12.15 -22.13 -33.31
N TRP A 737 -11.13 -22.25 -34.17
CA TRP A 737 -10.35 -23.48 -34.36
C TRP A 737 -8.84 -23.27 -34.42
N ILE A 738 -8.11 -24.24 -33.86
CA ILE A 738 -6.65 -24.41 -33.96
C ILE A 738 -6.41 -25.69 -34.76
N HIS A 739 -5.63 -25.57 -35.83
CA HIS A 739 -5.22 -26.71 -36.66
C HIS A 739 -3.86 -27.19 -36.17
N ILE A 740 -3.78 -28.47 -35.80
CA ILE A 740 -2.51 -29.12 -35.46
C ILE A 740 -2.16 -30.08 -36.58
N LEU A 741 -1.15 -29.72 -37.36
CA LEU A 741 -0.58 -30.56 -38.40
C LEU A 741 0.35 -31.56 -37.76
N ILE A 742 0.14 -32.83 -38.10
CA ILE A 742 0.94 -33.95 -37.60
C ILE A 742 1.68 -34.53 -38.80
N ASN A 743 2.97 -34.81 -38.66
CA ASN A 743 3.81 -35.37 -39.74
C ASN A 743 3.56 -36.88 -39.98
N GLN A 744 2.31 -37.32 -39.85
CA GLN A 744 1.86 -38.69 -40.07
C GLN A 744 0.32 -38.75 -40.04
N PRO A 745 -0.28 -39.80 -40.64
CA PRO A 745 -1.72 -40.01 -40.66
C PRO A 745 -2.37 -39.88 -39.29
N VAL A 746 -3.40 -39.02 -39.21
CA VAL A 746 -4.24 -38.94 -38.00
C VAL A 746 -4.85 -40.32 -37.77
N ARG A 747 -4.67 -40.84 -36.55
CA ARG A 747 -5.10 -42.18 -36.17
C ARG A 747 -6.31 -42.12 -35.27
N ALA A 748 -7.07 -43.22 -35.22
CA ALA A 748 -8.28 -43.33 -34.42
C ALA A 748 -8.08 -43.00 -32.93
N ASP A 749 -6.88 -43.20 -32.37
CA ASP A 749 -6.54 -42.87 -30.98
C ASP A 749 -6.24 -41.38 -30.73
N LEU A 750 -6.23 -40.56 -31.79
CA LEU A 750 -6.16 -39.10 -31.73
C LEU A 750 -7.52 -38.43 -32.00
N GLU A 751 -8.45 -39.13 -32.62
CA GLU A 751 -9.75 -38.58 -33.03
C GLU A 751 -10.73 -38.43 -31.86
N TYR A 752 -11.77 -37.62 -32.05
CA TYR A 752 -12.87 -37.54 -31.10
C TYR A 752 -13.49 -38.94 -30.91
N PRO A 753 -13.79 -39.39 -29.66
CA PRO A 753 -13.82 -38.62 -28.41
C PRO A 753 -12.57 -38.75 -27.53
N HIS A 754 -11.45 -39.22 -28.06
CA HIS A 754 -10.27 -39.54 -27.25
C HIS A 754 -9.63 -38.31 -26.61
N LYS A 755 -9.11 -38.50 -25.39
CA LYS A 755 -8.39 -37.48 -24.64
C LYS A 755 -6.92 -37.42 -25.02
N LEU A 756 -6.41 -36.21 -25.16
CA LEU A 756 -5.10 -35.90 -25.70
C LEU A 756 -4.34 -34.99 -24.75
N LYS A 757 -3.08 -35.31 -24.51
CA LYS A 757 -2.20 -34.50 -23.67
C LYS A 757 -1.10 -33.87 -24.51
N PHE A 758 -0.91 -32.56 -24.39
CA PHE A 758 0.13 -31.82 -25.11
C PHE A 758 1.37 -31.66 -24.23
N VAL A 759 2.54 -32.06 -24.73
CA VAL A 759 3.80 -32.04 -23.96
C VAL A 759 4.96 -31.45 -24.76
N ASP A 760 5.86 -30.75 -24.05
CA ASP A 760 7.06 -30.14 -24.64
C ASP A 760 8.20 -31.17 -24.83
N LYS A 761 8.19 -32.30 -24.11
CA LYS A 761 9.21 -33.37 -24.13
C LYS A 761 8.62 -34.79 -24.01
#